data_AF-A0A024G1C2-F1
#
_entry.id   AF-A0A024G1C2-F1
#
_cell.length_a   1.000
_cell.length_b   1.000
_cell.length_c   1.000
_cell.angle_alpha   90.00
_cell.angle_beta   90.00
_cell.angle_gamma   90.00
#
_symmetry.space_group_name_H-M   'P 1'
#
loop_
_entity.id
_entity.type
_entity.pdbx_description
1 polymer ?
#
loop_
_entity_poly.entity_id
_entity_poly.type
_entity_poly.pdbx_seq_one_letter_code
_entity_poly.pdbx_strand_id
1 'polypeptide(L)'
;MHFWVFNCLLFLKIQYVEMVVPTGVLKLFNGKNDSLISELCAPSNRAGWGQPLPDKQTYYGKLISISTKSMQDSQGCNKNLTSNNSEVFLVDRGSCSYLQKAQNAQQAGAKALVIKGTRRASYESIIKTYTQESTIASLGSNLAKLAPFEYDCNKGESNVTSVKNPIWETDDFRCSQNPACHSNMCIPTGVITTSAGSMPKHQLCCLWDTHILIGVNNTLSKNISIPVVYVTIKEGLRLEKAAITEPQVFLLRRSHQLANWSSILLWLVGVLTAIGASFYSISREQWQYLDSRNTENDEIEKSHLLQHDQYECLAQDVQEIDATSAVGFVICAGFALIILYYFDIGRFFPIIFGVSALGSLSSVIFVPLLRRTFPYLTTWRCDISSMFRHCVVTVGLLEVLGVLGSAVTVILWYFYRNQCWYLQDILGIVLCCSFLRNIQVPNLRVATVLLLLAFVYDIFFVFVTPFIFGSSIMERVATGGAPASTRSDYPGIDYCERYPHYAPCEDPQPLPMLLLIPQFDWRGGFSMLGLGDIIVPSLLLSLALRFDCFLAKCKNFLRSGKLRQISEETTVYASMSTKPEAVANQRQVQYFITVSIAYALGLGMANAAVNLTGVGQPALMYLVPCTLGATIVRAWINNELRLFWSDFGNVMDADVENVTRESSFSP
;
A
#
# COMPACT_ATOMS: atom_id res chain seq x y z
N MET A 1 7.14 -32.38 1.03
CA MET A 1 5.90 -31.63 1.35
C MET A 1 5.91 -31.04 2.76
N HIS A 2 6.28 -31.79 3.80
CA HIS A 2 6.39 -31.27 5.18
C HIS A 2 7.40 -30.11 5.37
N PHE A 3 8.52 -30.08 4.64
CA PHE A 3 9.52 -29.02 4.76
C PHE A 3 9.03 -27.66 4.24
N TRP A 4 8.16 -27.64 3.23
CA TRP A 4 7.57 -26.41 2.69
C TRP A 4 6.41 -25.90 3.54
N VAL A 5 5.58 -26.81 4.08
CA VAL A 5 4.49 -26.44 5.00
C VAL A 5 5.04 -25.91 6.32
N PHE A 6 6.13 -26.49 6.83
CA PHE A 6 6.77 -26.03 8.07
C PHE A 6 7.49 -24.68 7.91
N ASN A 7 8.11 -24.42 6.76
CA ASN A 7 8.69 -23.11 6.45
C ASN A 7 7.62 -22.04 6.18
N CYS A 8 6.51 -22.37 5.51
CA CYS A 8 5.36 -21.45 5.39
C CYS A 8 4.74 -21.11 6.76
N LEU A 9 4.66 -22.06 7.68
CA LEU A 9 4.18 -21.84 9.06
C LEU A 9 5.17 -21.04 9.92
N LEU A 10 6.47 -21.11 9.63
CA LEU A 10 7.47 -20.26 10.29
C LEU A 10 7.36 -18.79 9.85
N PHE A 11 7.08 -18.53 8.56
CA PHE A 11 6.81 -17.18 8.05
C PHE A 11 5.47 -16.61 8.56
N LEU A 12 4.49 -17.46 8.88
CA LEU A 12 3.22 -17.07 9.52
C LEU A 12 3.37 -16.58 10.97
N LYS A 13 4.57 -16.71 11.57
CA LYS A 13 4.84 -16.33 12.97
C LYS A 13 5.56 -15.00 13.16
N ILE A 14 5.63 -14.16 12.12
CA ILE A 14 6.09 -12.78 12.30
C ILE A 14 4.96 -12.00 12.96
N GLN A 15 4.87 -12.07 14.29
CA GLN A 15 4.02 -11.17 15.06
C GLN A 15 4.56 -9.74 14.92
N TYR A 16 3.81 -8.90 14.21
CA TYR A 16 4.01 -7.44 14.23
C TYR A 16 3.53 -6.92 15.57
N VAL A 17 4.42 -6.26 16.31
CA VAL A 17 4.04 -5.47 17.49
C VAL A 17 3.73 -4.07 16.97
N GLU A 18 2.45 -3.68 17.02
CA GLU A 18 2.04 -2.33 16.68
C GLU A 18 2.36 -1.38 17.83
N MET A 19 3.46 -0.63 17.73
CA MET A 19 3.85 0.40 18.71
C MET A 19 3.85 1.78 18.02
N VAL A 20 3.49 2.83 18.75
CA VAL A 20 3.67 4.21 18.26
C VAL A 20 5.16 4.51 18.18
N VAL A 21 5.70 4.57 16.97
CA VAL A 21 7.13 4.86 16.81
C VAL A 21 7.37 6.37 16.83
N PRO A 22 8.26 6.87 17.71
CA PRO A 22 8.57 8.30 17.78
C PRO A 22 9.28 8.77 16.50
N THR A 23 8.71 9.79 15.85
CA THR A 23 9.20 10.36 14.59
C THR A 23 10.03 11.64 14.76
N GLY A 24 10.08 12.19 15.97
CA GLY A 24 10.87 13.36 16.31
C GLY A 24 12.05 13.03 17.21
N VAL A 25 13.04 13.91 17.20
CA VAL A 25 14.13 13.93 18.17
C VAL A 25 14.14 15.32 18.81
N LEU A 26 14.14 15.34 20.13
CA LEU A 26 14.28 16.53 20.96
C LEU A 26 15.67 16.55 21.56
N LYS A 27 16.44 17.62 21.27
CA LYS A 27 17.78 17.83 21.81
C LYS A 27 17.82 19.09 22.67
N LEU A 28 18.46 19.00 23.83
CA LEU A 28 18.70 20.12 24.72
C LEU A 28 20.18 20.48 24.75
N PHE A 29 20.51 21.77 24.73
CA PHE A 29 21.87 22.30 24.80
C PHE A 29 22.01 23.36 25.89
N ASN A 30 23.13 23.36 26.60
CA ASN A 30 23.44 24.35 27.63
C ASN A 30 24.60 25.27 27.22
N GLY A 31 24.65 25.66 25.93
CA GLY A 31 25.66 26.56 25.37
C GLY A 31 27.04 25.95 25.03
N LYS A 32 27.27 24.66 25.34
CA LYS A 32 28.42 23.87 24.82
C LYS A 32 27.98 23.05 23.59
N ASN A 33 28.92 22.72 22.70
CA ASN A 33 28.65 22.01 21.43
C ASN A 33 28.04 20.60 21.59
N ASP A 34 28.07 20.01 22.78
CA ASP A 34 27.47 18.70 23.05
C ASP A 34 26.03 18.82 23.56
N SER A 35 25.15 17.95 23.06
CA SER A 35 23.76 17.88 23.53
C SER A 35 23.71 17.34 24.96
N LEU A 36 23.12 18.10 25.87
CA LEU A 36 22.87 17.72 27.26
C LEU A 36 21.94 16.50 27.34
N ILE A 37 20.88 16.50 26.54
CA ILE A 37 19.87 15.46 26.47
C ILE A 37 19.46 15.29 25.00
N SER A 38 19.27 14.05 24.57
CA SER A 38 18.69 13.71 23.26
C SER A 38 17.65 12.61 23.48
N GLU A 39 16.38 12.96 23.40
CA GLU A 39 15.26 12.04 23.62
C GLU A 39 14.41 11.92 22.34
N LEU A 40 13.76 10.78 22.18
CA LEU A 40 12.81 10.53 21.11
C LEU A 40 11.46 11.14 21.49
N CYS A 41 10.74 11.71 20.52
CA CYS A 41 9.43 12.29 20.77
C CYS A 41 8.42 11.95 19.66
N ALA A 42 7.14 11.93 20.03
CA ALA A 42 6.03 11.71 19.12
C ALA A 42 5.36 13.05 18.76
N PRO A 43 5.58 13.60 17.56
CA PRO A 43 4.96 14.84 17.13
C PRO A 43 3.47 14.66 16.80
N SER A 44 2.67 15.68 17.12
CA SER A 44 1.25 15.76 16.80
C SER A 44 0.95 15.68 15.30
N ASN A 45 1.87 16.15 14.46
CA ASN A 45 1.70 16.16 13.00
C ASN A 45 1.44 14.75 12.42
N ARG A 46 1.89 13.69 13.10
CA ARG A 46 1.58 12.31 12.68
C ARG A 46 0.08 11.98 12.77
N ALA A 47 -0.66 12.70 13.60
CA ALA A 47 -2.11 12.61 13.71
C ALA A 47 -2.85 13.67 12.87
N GLY A 48 -2.14 14.37 11.96
CA GLY A 48 -2.74 15.32 11.01
C GLY A 48 -2.92 16.74 11.53
N TRP A 49 -2.24 17.14 12.62
CA TRP A 49 -2.34 18.51 13.13
C TRP A 49 -1.07 19.06 13.79
N GLY A 50 -0.97 20.39 13.85
CA GLY A 50 0.22 21.10 14.32
C GLY A 50 1.33 21.13 13.29
N GLN A 51 2.36 21.94 13.53
CA GLN A 51 3.43 22.15 12.56
C GLN A 51 4.33 20.89 12.43
N PRO A 52 4.71 20.47 11.20
CA PRO A 52 5.71 19.42 11.01
C PRO A 52 7.06 19.79 11.62
N LEU A 53 7.78 18.81 12.15
CA LEU A 53 9.16 18.99 12.59
C LEU A 53 10.10 19.20 11.39
N PRO A 54 11.12 20.07 11.51
CA PRO A 54 12.04 20.37 10.43
C PRO A 54 13.03 19.22 10.20
N ASP A 55 13.45 18.98 8.95
CA ASP A 55 14.42 17.94 8.62
C ASP A 55 15.84 18.27 9.11
N LYS A 56 16.15 19.57 9.26
CA LYS A 56 17.40 20.05 9.85
C LYS A 56 17.17 20.43 11.31
N GLN A 57 18.22 20.24 12.12
CA GLN A 57 18.23 20.67 13.51
C GLN A 57 17.97 22.18 13.60
N THR A 58 16.82 22.56 14.18
CA THR A 58 16.35 23.95 14.23
C THR A 58 16.16 24.38 15.68
N TYR A 59 16.60 25.60 16.00
CA TYR A 59 16.45 26.20 17.32
C TYR A 59 15.04 26.75 17.53
N TYR A 60 14.38 26.36 18.62
CA TYR A 60 13.02 26.79 18.94
C TYR A 60 12.92 27.74 20.14
N GLY A 61 13.91 27.79 21.03
CA GLY A 61 13.84 28.64 22.22
C GLY A 61 14.50 27.99 23.43
N LYS A 62 14.28 28.57 24.61
CA LYS A 62 14.66 27.95 25.90
C LYS A 62 13.53 27.08 26.43
N LEU A 63 13.87 25.96 27.06
CA LEU A 63 12.90 25.09 27.71
C LEU A 63 12.45 25.68 29.04
N ILE A 64 11.15 25.86 29.22
CA ILE A 64 10.55 26.33 30.48
C ILE A 64 9.52 25.33 30.97
N SER A 65 9.72 24.87 32.19
CA SER A 65 8.75 24.04 32.90
C SER A 65 7.73 24.92 33.61
N ILE A 66 6.46 24.80 33.22
CA ILE A 66 5.35 25.53 33.85
C ILE A 66 4.98 24.89 35.21
N SER A 67 5.57 23.74 35.54
CA SER A 67 5.42 22.97 36.79
C SER A 67 5.60 23.80 38.08
N THR A 68 6.21 24.99 38.01
CA THR A 68 6.66 25.74 39.18
C THR A 68 5.68 26.80 39.73
N LYS A 69 4.53 27.09 39.09
CA LYS A 69 3.68 28.24 39.49
C LYS A 69 2.27 27.92 40.03
N SER A 70 1.63 26.79 39.69
CA SER A 70 0.46 26.21 40.41
C SER A 70 0.06 24.83 39.84
N MET A 71 -0.76 24.04 40.55
CA MET A 71 -1.23 22.70 40.12
C MET A 71 -2.08 22.69 38.84
N GLN A 72 -2.77 23.78 38.50
CA GLN A 72 -3.55 23.91 37.25
C GLN A 72 -2.71 24.49 36.10
N ASP A 73 -1.69 25.27 36.43
CA ASP A 73 -0.77 25.82 35.44
C ASP A 73 0.19 24.75 34.91
N SER A 74 0.61 23.77 35.74
CA SER A 74 1.53 22.70 35.29
C SER A 74 1.00 21.86 34.12
N GLN A 75 -0.32 21.76 34.01
CA GLN A 75 -1.00 21.05 32.93
C GLN A 75 -1.24 21.92 31.68
N GLY A 76 -0.94 23.22 31.71
CA GLY A 76 -1.17 24.13 30.57
C GLY A 76 -2.65 24.31 30.18
N CYS A 77 -3.58 24.04 31.10
CA CYS A 77 -5.02 24.15 30.84
C CYS A 77 -5.55 25.58 30.98
N ASN A 78 -4.80 26.45 31.66
CA ASN A 78 -5.14 27.85 31.88
C ASN A 78 -4.88 28.72 30.64
N LYS A 79 -5.75 29.69 30.36
CA LYS A 79 -5.61 30.64 29.24
C LYS A 79 -4.61 31.76 29.52
N ASN A 80 -4.31 32.04 30.80
CA ASN A 80 -3.41 33.13 31.21
C ASN A 80 -1.95 32.66 31.35
N LEU A 81 -1.45 31.88 30.41
CA LEU A 81 -0.02 31.56 30.35
C LEU A 81 0.74 32.81 29.90
N THR A 82 1.56 33.38 30.79
CA THR A 82 2.43 34.50 30.47
C THR A 82 3.82 33.99 30.10
N SER A 83 4.30 34.33 28.92
CA SER A 83 5.66 34.03 28.47
C SER A 83 6.28 35.21 27.74
N ASN A 84 7.60 35.33 27.84
CA ASN A 84 8.35 36.19 26.96
C ASN A 84 8.45 35.50 25.60
N ASN A 85 7.86 36.09 24.55
CA ASN A 85 7.95 35.63 23.16
C ASN A 85 9.33 35.00 22.84
N SER A 86 9.41 33.67 22.71
CA SER A 86 10.58 32.81 22.34
C SER A 86 10.87 31.62 23.27
N GLU A 87 9.88 31.10 23.98
CA GLU A 87 10.06 29.97 24.89
C GLU A 87 9.40 28.69 24.38
N VAL A 88 9.93 27.55 24.82
CA VAL A 88 9.36 26.22 24.60
C VAL A 88 8.77 25.73 25.92
N PHE A 89 7.48 25.44 25.92
CA PHE A 89 6.79 25.03 27.13
C PHE A 89 6.87 23.52 27.35
N LEU A 90 7.24 23.13 28.56
CA LEU A 90 7.09 21.78 29.07
C LEU A 90 5.86 21.71 29.99
N VAL A 91 4.86 20.94 29.58
CA VAL A 91 3.58 20.78 30.31
C VAL A 91 3.30 19.31 30.63
N ASP A 92 2.59 19.09 31.73
CA ASP A 92 2.13 17.77 32.13
C ASP A 92 0.92 17.32 31.29
N ARG A 93 0.89 16.03 30.93
CA ARG A 93 -0.37 15.34 30.59
C ARG A 93 -1.35 15.48 31.76
N GLY A 94 -2.64 15.64 31.49
CA GLY A 94 -3.61 15.92 32.56
C GLY A 94 -5.04 16.09 32.07
N SER A 95 -5.79 16.92 32.78
CA SER A 95 -7.27 16.98 32.75
C SER A 95 -7.89 17.63 31.51
N CYS A 96 -7.14 18.42 30.74
CA CYS A 96 -7.61 19.05 29.50
C CYS A 96 -7.02 18.40 28.23
N SER A 97 -7.69 18.60 27.10
CA SER A 97 -7.29 18.05 25.80
C SER A 97 -5.92 18.56 25.32
N TYR A 98 -5.24 17.75 24.51
CA TYR A 98 -3.97 18.17 23.91
C TYR A 98 -4.13 19.36 22.98
N LEU A 99 -5.26 19.45 22.27
CA LEU A 99 -5.58 20.62 21.46
C LEU A 99 -5.68 21.89 22.31
N GLN A 100 -6.38 21.83 23.45
CA GLN A 100 -6.52 22.99 24.33
C GLN A 100 -5.16 23.46 24.86
N LYS A 101 -4.29 22.52 25.26
CA LYS A 101 -2.90 22.84 25.67
C LYS A 101 -2.13 23.55 24.55
N ALA A 102 -2.26 23.06 23.31
CA ALA A 102 -1.63 23.66 22.14
C ALA A 102 -2.14 25.08 21.85
N GLN A 103 -3.46 25.29 21.93
CA GLN A 103 -4.06 26.62 21.74
C GLN A 103 -3.58 27.61 22.80
N ASN A 104 -3.60 27.22 24.07
CA ASN A 104 -3.15 28.06 25.17
C ASN A 104 -1.66 28.40 25.05
N ALA A 105 -0.81 27.42 24.71
CA ALA A 105 0.62 27.65 24.52
C ALA A 105 0.90 28.60 23.34
N GLN A 106 0.17 28.45 22.23
CA GLN A 106 0.29 29.35 21.09
C GLN A 106 -0.17 30.77 21.42
N GLN A 107 -1.29 30.93 22.13
CA GLN A 107 -1.78 32.24 22.58
C GLN A 107 -0.80 32.94 23.53
N ALA A 108 -0.05 32.17 24.31
CA ALA A 108 1.01 32.67 25.18
C ALA A 108 2.31 33.06 24.45
N GLY A 109 2.40 32.86 23.13
CA GLY A 109 3.58 33.19 22.33
C GLY A 109 4.70 32.13 22.36
N ALA A 110 4.39 30.89 22.76
CA ALA A 110 5.35 29.79 22.73
C ALA A 110 5.72 29.42 21.28
N LYS A 111 6.98 29.04 21.04
CA LYS A 111 7.45 28.58 19.72
C LYS A 111 7.27 27.08 19.50
N ALA A 112 7.18 26.29 20.58
CA ALA A 112 6.91 24.86 20.56
C ALA A 112 6.31 24.41 21.90
N LEU A 113 5.60 23.29 21.88
CA LEU A 113 5.01 22.67 23.07
C LEU A 113 5.49 21.22 23.24
N VAL A 114 6.00 20.91 24.43
CA VAL A 114 6.42 19.57 24.84
C VAL A 114 5.47 19.09 25.93
N ILE A 115 4.75 18.01 25.66
CA ILE A 115 3.82 17.39 26.60
C ILE A 115 4.48 16.14 27.16
N LYS A 116 4.68 16.09 28.48
CA LYS A 116 5.24 14.90 29.14
C LYS A 116 4.17 14.01 29.74
N GLY A 117 4.32 12.70 29.58
CA GLY A 117 3.58 11.74 30.38
C GLY A 117 3.87 11.94 31.87
N THR A 118 2.87 11.72 32.74
CA THR A 118 3.06 11.74 34.19
C THR A 118 2.31 10.58 34.84
N ARG A 119 2.89 10.04 35.94
CA ARG A 119 2.21 9.01 36.76
C ARG A 119 0.85 9.48 37.26
N ARG A 120 0.73 10.78 37.56
CA ARG A 120 -0.53 11.40 37.98
C ARG A 120 -1.61 11.26 36.90
N ALA A 121 -1.32 11.65 35.66
CA ALA A 121 -2.30 11.57 34.58
C ALA A 121 -2.74 10.13 34.32
N SER A 122 -1.79 9.19 34.33
CA SER A 122 -2.08 7.76 34.22
C SER A 122 -2.99 7.28 35.35
N TYR A 123 -2.70 7.65 36.61
CA TYR A 123 -3.54 7.28 37.75
C TYR A 123 -4.94 7.90 37.70
N GLU A 124 -5.05 9.20 37.38
CA GLU A 124 -6.34 9.87 37.23
C GLU A 124 -7.18 9.24 36.11
N SER A 125 -6.55 8.79 35.02
CA SER A 125 -7.19 8.04 33.94
C SER A 125 -7.73 6.68 34.43
N ILE A 126 -6.92 5.93 35.17
CA ILE A 126 -7.30 4.64 35.78
C ILE A 126 -8.55 4.80 36.66
N ILE A 127 -8.53 5.74 37.61
CA ILE A 127 -9.62 5.89 38.59
C ILE A 127 -10.92 6.39 37.94
N LYS A 128 -10.84 7.27 36.92
CA LYS A 128 -12.03 7.74 36.19
C LYS A 128 -12.82 6.57 35.59
N THR A 129 -12.13 5.60 34.99
CA THR A 129 -12.75 4.40 34.42
C THR A 129 -13.51 3.59 35.48
N TYR A 130 -12.90 3.36 36.64
CA TYR A 130 -13.55 2.64 37.74
C TYR A 130 -14.77 3.37 38.32
N THR A 131 -14.72 4.71 38.42
CA THR A 131 -15.87 5.48 38.93
C THR A 131 -17.08 5.45 38.01
N GLN A 132 -16.90 5.39 36.68
CA GLN A 132 -18.01 5.26 35.73
C GLN A 132 -18.63 3.85 35.72
N GLU A 133 -17.87 2.81 36.07
CA GLU A 133 -18.37 1.43 36.20
C GLU A 133 -19.17 1.20 37.50
N SER A 134 -19.01 2.04 38.53
CA SER A 134 -19.72 1.87 39.81
C SER A 134 -21.25 2.04 39.72
N THR A 135 -21.78 2.57 38.61
CA THR A 135 -23.21 2.57 38.28
C THR A 135 -23.71 1.31 37.57
N ILE A 136 -22.84 0.37 37.20
CA ILE A 136 -23.15 -0.86 36.43
C ILE A 136 -22.83 -2.13 37.24
N ALA A 137 -22.62 -2.03 38.55
CA ALA A 137 -22.31 -3.15 39.45
C ALA A 137 -23.51 -4.08 39.77
N SER A 138 -24.45 -4.28 38.84
CA SER A 138 -25.62 -5.18 39.03
C SER A 138 -25.84 -6.26 37.96
N LEU A 139 -24.94 -6.44 36.98
CA LEU A 139 -25.00 -7.60 36.09
C LEU A 139 -23.71 -8.42 36.10
N GLY A 140 -23.85 -9.66 36.55
CA GLY A 140 -22.77 -10.61 36.75
C GLY A 140 -22.04 -11.02 35.46
N SER A 141 -20.77 -11.38 35.68
CA SER A 141 -20.01 -12.41 34.95
C SER A 141 -20.25 -12.49 33.44
N ASN A 142 -19.81 -11.48 32.70
CA ASN A 142 -19.19 -11.58 31.36
C ASN A 142 -18.54 -10.25 30.91
N LEU A 143 -18.16 -9.39 31.87
CA LEU A 143 -17.48 -8.12 31.61
C LEU A 143 -15.97 -8.25 31.88
N ALA A 144 -15.35 -9.28 31.29
CA ALA A 144 -13.90 -9.33 31.24
C ALA A 144 -13.43 -8.34 30.16
N LYS A 145 -12.66 -7.33 30.61
CA LYS A 145 -11.72 -6.50 29.83
C LYS A 145 -12.24 -5.19 29.22
N LEU A 146 -12.48 -4.18 30.05
CA LEU A 146 -11.89 -2.87 29.80
C LEU A 146 -10.83 -2.63 30.88
N ALA A 147 -9.61 -3.14 30.70
CA ALA A 147 -8.53 -2.73 31.59
C ALA A 147 -8.11 -1.30 31.20
N PRO A 148 -7.74 -0.45 32.17
CA PRO A 148 -7.15 0.85 31.87
C PRO A 148 -5.88 0.67 31.03
N PHE A 149 -5.82 1.36 29.88
CA PHE A 149 -4.71 1.29 28.92
C PHE A 149 -3.32 1.71 29.48
N GLU A 150 -3.26 2.15 30.75
CA GLU A 150 -2.08 2.70 31.39
C GLU A 150 -1.20 1.65 32.10
N TYR A 151 -1.68 0.41 32.36
CA TYR A 151 -0.85 -0.64 33.01
C TYR A 151 -1.08 -2.07 32.47
N ASP A 152 -0.17 -2.99 32.74
CA ASP A 152 -0.32 -4.44 32.49
C ASP A 152 0.22 -5.27 33.66
N CYS A 153 -0.69 -5.90 34.41
CA CYS A 153 -0.34 -6.75 35.55
C CYS A 153 0.39 -8.04 35.14
N ASN A 154 0.21 -8.53 33.90
CA ASN A 154 0.90 -9.75 33.42
C ASN A 154 2.42 -9.52 33.25
N LYS A 155 2.84 -8.26 33.15
CA LYS A 155 4.25 -7.85 33.03
C LYS A 155 4.88 -7.52 34.38
N GLY A 156 4.09 -7.45 35.44
CA GLY A 156 4.56 -7.18 36.79
C GLY A 156 3.41 -6.76 37.69
N GLU A 157 3.30 -7.39 38.85
CA GLU A 157 2.26 -7.14 39.84
C GLU A 157 2.86 -7.20 41.26
N SER A 158 2.35 -6.35 42.17
CA SER A 158 2.67 -6.43 43.59
C SER A 158 1.53 -5.85 44.43
N ASN A 159 1.42 -6.30 45.69
CA ASN A 159 0.43 -5.80 46.64
C ASN A 159 1.14 -5.11 47.82
N VAL A 160 0.76 -3.87 48.12
CA VAL A 160 1.33 -3.06 49.21
C VAL A 160 0.28 -2.60 50.21
N THR A 161 0.66 -2.51 51.48
CA THR A 161 -0.22 -2.00 52.56
C THR A 161 0.02 -0.52 52.87
N SER A 162 1.18 0.02 52.46
CA SER A 162 1.55 1.43 52.65
C SER A 162 1.59 2.13 51.30
N VAL A 163 0.80 3.18 51.17
CA VAL A 163 0.67 4.01 49.96
C VAL A 163 1.31 5.37 50.26
N LYS A 164 2.03 5.93 49.28
CA LYS A 164 2.62 7.26 49.41
C LYS A 164 1.56 8.36 49.28
N ASN A 165 1.88 9.57 49.73
CA ASN A 165 1.09 10.77 49.45
C ASN A 165 1.93 11.73 48.61
N PRO A 166 1.56 12.02 47.35
CA PRO A 166 0.33 11.57 46.67
C PRO A 166 0.36 10.10 46.20
N ILE A 167 -0.83 9.50 46.08
CA ILE A 167 -1.02 8.04 45.86
C ILE A 167 -0.31 7.52 44.62
N TRP A 168 -0.31 8.27 43.53
CA TRP A 168 0.30 7.88 42.25
C TRP A 168 1.83 7.77 42.27
N GLU A 169 2.50 8.20 43.36
CA GLU A 169 3.95 8.00 43.54
C GLU A 169 4.30 6.67 44.22
N THR A 170 3.28 5.91 44.61
CA THR A 170 3.45 4.58 45.21
C THR A 170 4.06 3.63 44.19
N ASP A 171 5.15 2.99 44.58
CA ASP A 171 5.92 2.07 43.75
C ASP A 171 6.44 0.94 44.64
N ASP A 172 6.65 -0.24 44.06
CA ASP A 172 7.14 -1.41 44.77
C ASP A 172 8.25 -2.06 43.95
N PHE A 173 9.35 -2.41 44.64
CA PHE A 173 10.52 -3.03 44.03
C PHE A 173 10.18 -4.36 43.32
N ARG A 174 9.25 -5.15 43.86
CA ARG A 174 8.90 -6.47 43.31
C ARG A 174 8.19 -6.36 41.97
N CYS A 175 7.47 -5.27 41.76
CA CYS A 175 6.82 -4.97 40.48
C CYS A 175 7.79 -4.23 39.53
N SER A 176 8.46 -3.19 40.01
CA SER A 176 9.30 -2.31 39.18
C SER A 176 10.61 -2.97 38.72
N GLN A 177 11.14 -3.95 39.45
CA GLN A 177 12.33 -4.71 39.01
C GLN A 177 12.00 -6.06 38.40
N ASN A 178 10.72 -6.34 38.12
CA ASN A 178 10.35 -7.53 37.37
C ASN A 178 10.92 -7.42 35.94
N PRO A 179 11.68 -8.40 35.42
CA PRO A 179 12.25 -8.33 34.08
C PRO A 179 11.21 -8.23 32.97
N ALA A 180 9.95 -8.63 33.22
CA ALA A 180 8.87 -8.45 32.28
C ALA A 180 8.36 -6.98 32.22
N CYS A 181 8.64 -6.18 33.25
CA CYS A 181 8.21 -4.78 33.35
C CYS A 181 9.25 -3.83 32.72
N HIS A 182 9.06 -3.50 31.45
CA HIS A 182 10.06 -2.73 30.67
C HIS A 182 10.19 -1.26 31.10
N SER A 183 9.16 -0.69 31.72
CA SER A 183 9.16 0.70 32.19
C SER A 183 9.96 0.91 33.48
N ASN A 184 10.20 -0.17 34.23
CA ASN A 184 10.72 -0.15 35.60
C ASN A 184 9.91 0.75 36.56
N MET A 185 8.60 0.87 36.32
CA MET A 185 7.71 1.73 37.09
C MET A 185 6.40 1.00 37.32
N CYS A 186 5.87 1.05 38.54
CA CYS A 186 4.54 0.54 38.83
C CYS A 186 3.57 1.64 39.23
N ILE A 187 2.28 1.37 39.08
CA ILE A 187 1.21 2.31 39.42
C ILE A 187 0.11 1.58 40.18
N PRO A 188 -0.50 2.20 41.21
CA PRO A 188 -1.67 1.63 41.86
C PRO A 188 -2.86 1.57 40.91
N THR A 189 -3.53 0.42 40.85
CA THR A 189 -4.67 0.18 39.95
C THR A 189 -5.99 0.72 40.49
N GLY A 190 -6.04 1.08 41.78
CA GLY A 190 -7.29 1.41 42.48
C GLY A 190 -8.01 0.20 43.07
N VAL A 191 -7.57 -1.03 42.72
CA VAL A 191 -8.10 -2.26 43.33
C VAL A 191 -7.52 -2.42 44.73
N ILE A 192 -8.42 -2.58 45.71
CA ILE A 192 -8.08 -2.81 47.11
C ILE A 192 -8.59 -4.20 47.50
N THR A 193 -7.69 -5.05 47.96
CA THR A 193 -8.05 -6.38 48.49
C THR A 193 -8.07 -6.32 50.02
N THR A 194 -9.22 -6.63 50.61
CA THR A 194 -9.41 -6.75 52.07
C THR A 194 -9.71 -8.20 52.40
N SER A 195 -8.89 -8.83 53.24
CA SER A 195 -9.23 -10.13 53.84
C SER A 195 -9.67 -9.92 55.29
N ALA A 196 -10.63 -10.72 55.76
CA ALA A 196 -11.18 -10.58 57.12
C ALA A 196 -10.04 -10.62 58.16
N GLY A 197 -9.82 -9.49 58.86
CA GLY A 197 -8.79 -9.33 59.89
C GLY A 197 -7.42 -8.83 59.42
N SER A 198 -7.22 -8.45 58.15
CA SER A 198 -5.94 -7.90 57.65
C SER A 198 -6.06 -6.46 57.12
N MET A 199 -4.94 -5.72 57.11
CA MET A 199 -4.88 -4.37 56.54
C MET A 199 -5.19 -4.39 55.03
N PRO A 200 -5.86 -3.35 54.50
CA PRO A 200 -6.16 -3.25 53.07
C PRO A 200 -4.87 -3.28 52.24
N LYS A 201 -4.84 -4.11 51.21
CA LYS A 201 -3.73 -4.22 50.27
C LYS A 201 -4.09 -3.57 48.95
N HIS A 202 -3.31 -2.59 48.54
CA HIS A 202 -3.42 -1.92 47.25
C HIS A 202 -2.63 -2.69 46.19
N GLN A 203 -3.28 -3.00 45.07
CA GLN A 203 -2.64 -3.64 43.94
C GLN A 203 -1.88 -2.61 43.09
N LEU A 204 -0.62 -2.94 42.76
CA LEU A 204 0.22 -2.22 41.83
C LEU A 204 0.53 -3.11 40.64
N CYS A 205 0.48 -2.53 39.45
CA CYS A 205 0.85 -3.20 38.21
C CYS A 205 1.88 -2.40 37.42
N CYS A 206 2.60 -3.09 36.53
CA CYS A 206 3.59 -2.48 35.67
C CYS A 206 2.94 -1.40 34.80
N LEU A 207 3.42 -0.16 34.92
CA LEU A 207 2.96 1.00 34.17
C LEU A 207 3.52 0.96 32.75
N TRP A 208 2.72 1.28 31.75
CA TRP A 208 3.25 1.48 30.40
C TRP A 208 3.96 2.83 30.30
N ASP A 209 5.19 2.82 29.75
CA ASP A 209 5.98 4.04 29.51
C ASP A 209 6.31 4.17 28.02
N THR A 210 5.32 4.55 27.23
CA THR A 210 5.44 4.60 25.77
C THR A 210 4.90 5.86 25.16
N HIS A 211 5.35 6.14 23.93
CA HIS A 211 4.85 7.24 23.13
C HIS A 211 3.38 7.03 22.78
N ILE A 212 2.62 8.12 22.75
CA ILE A 212 1.20 8.13 22.37
C ILE A 212 1.03 8.95 21.09
N LEU A 213 0.04 8.57 20.27
CA LEU A 213 -0.35 9.36 19.11
C LEU A 213 -1.40 10.39 19.54
N ILE A 214 -1.04 11.67 19.47
CA ILE A 214 -1.88 12.77 19.94
C ILE A 214 -2.96 13.07 18.89
N GLY A 215 -4.18 12.55 19.04
CA GLY A 215 -5.30 12.76 18.12
C GLY A 215 -6.07 14.05 18.44
N VAL A 216 -6.80 14.60 17.46
CA VAL A 216 -7.63 15.81 17.66
C VAL A 216 -8.83 15.80 16.70
N ASN A 217 -9.91 16.49 17.08
CA ASN A 217 -10.99 16.85 16.16
C ASN A 217 -10.49 17.82 15.05
N ASN A 218 -10.44 17.31 13.80
CA ASN A 218 -9.85 17.96 12.63
C ASN A 218 -10.38 19.36 12.28
N THR A 219 -11.58 19.73 12.74
CA THR A 219 -12.17 21.04 12.45
C THR A 219 -11.50 22.17 13.24
N LEU A 220 -11.11 21.90 14.49
CA LEU A 220 -10.55 22.88 15.42
C LEU A 220 -9.02 22.95 15.37
N SER A 221 -8.38 21.96 14.74
CA SER A 221 -6.92 21.78 14.73
C SER A 221 -6.19 22.66 13.69
N LYS A 222 -6.89 23.14 12.65
CA LYS A 222 -6.31 23.97 11.57
C LYS A 222 -5.66 25.28 12.05
N ASN A 223 -5.99 25.73 13.26
CA ASN A 223 -5.49 27.01 13.81
C ASN A 223 -4.17 26.88 14.61
N ILE A 224 -3.58 25.68 14.69
CA ILE A 224 -2.32 25.45 15.42
C ILE A 224 -1.13 25.51 14.45
N SER A 225 -0.24 26.47 14.69
CA SER A 225 0.95 26.80 13.89
C SER A 225 2.27 26.42 14.56
N ILE A 226 2.25 25.95 15.81
CA ILE A 226 3.43 25.51 16.56
C ILE A 226 3.59 23.99 16.52
N PRO A 227 4.82 23.43 16.59
CA PRO A 227 5.02 22.00 16.74
C PRO A 227 4.69 21.57 18.17
N VAL A 228 3.90 20.50 18.28
CA VAL A 228 3.54 19.87 19.56
C VAL A 228 4.12 18.46 19.58
N VAL A 229 4.86 18.12 20.64
CA VAL A 229 5.50 16.81 20.77
C VAL A 229 5.18 16.16 22.11
N TYR A 230 5.03 14.84 22.11
CA TYR A 230 4.87 14.03 23.32
C TYR A 230 6.15 13.26 23.63
N VAL A 231 6.48 13.19 24.93
CA VAL A 231 7.60 12.42 25.49
C VAL A 231 7.08 11.51 26.60
N THR A 232 7.74 10.37 26.81
CA THR A 232 7.30 9.40 27.82
C THR A 232 7.48 9.93 29.25
N ILE A 233 7.00 9.20 30.25
CA ILE A 233 7.09 9.59 31.66
C ILE A 233 8.56 9.67 32.09
N LYS A 234 9.37 8.65 31.74
CA LYS A 234 10.78 8.60 32.11
C LYS A 234 11.61 9.69 31.43
N GLU A 235 11.36 9.94 30.15
CA GLU A 235 11.98 11.02 29.37
C GLU A 235 11.58 12.39 29.94
N GLY A 236 10.28 12.57 30.22
CA GLY A 236 9.72 13.78 30.81
C GLY A 236 10.36 14.18 32.14
N LEU A 237 10.63 13.22 33.02
CA LEU A 237 11.31 13.46 34.30
C LEU A 237 12.76 13.95 34.12
N ARG A 238 13.46 13.47 33.08
CA ARG A 238 14.82 13.97 32.76
C ARG A 238 14.77 15.39 32.22
N LEU A 239 13.79 15.68 31.36
CA LEU A 239 13.58 17.02 30.79
C LEU A 239 13.20 18.03 31.87
N GLU A 240 12.36 17.65 32.84
CA GLU A 240 11.98 18.50 33.96
C GLU A 240 13.18 18.87 34.85
N LYS A 241 14.06 17.91 35.13
CA LYS A 241 15.32 18.19 35.86
C LYS A 241 16.24 19.12 35.08
N ALA A 242 16.32 18.96 33.75
CA ALA A 242 17.14 19.81 32.90
C ALA A 242 16.55 21.23 32.72
N ALA A 243 15.21 21.36 32.76
CA ALA A 243 14.51 22.63 32.57
C ALA A 243 14.89 23.72 33.59
N ILE A 244 15.43 23.34 34.76
CA ILE A 244 15.96 24.27 35.78
C ILE A 244 17.05 25.17 35.20
N THR A 245 17.84 24.66 34.25
CA THR A 245 18.93 25.40 33.59
C THR A 245 18.49 26.18 32.34
N GLU A 246 17.19 26.20 32.04
CA GLU A 246 16.59 26.77 30.83
C GLU A 246 17.37 26.47 29.54
N PRO A 247 17.64 25.18 29.24
CA PRO A 247 18.48 24.82 28.10
C PRO A 247 17.82 25.19 26.77
N GLN A 248 18.65 25.42 25.76
CA GLN A 248 18.22 25.64 24.39
C GLN A 248 17.61 24.37 23.79
N VAL A 249 16.40 24.46 23.26
CA VAL A 249 15.66 23.36 22.63
C VAL A 249 15.89 23.38 21.13
N PHE A 250 16.30 22.22 20.62
CA PHE A 250 16.35 21.93 19.20
C PHE A 250 15.43 20.75 18.89
N LEU A 251 14.57 20.94 17.91
CA LEU A 251 13.72 19.88 17.39
C LEU A 251 14.19 19.53 15.98
N LEU A 252 14.17 18.25 15.67
CA LEU A 252 14.35 17.75 14.32
C LEU A 252 13.46 16.54 14.08
N ARG A 253 13.09 16.34 12.83
CA ARG A 253 12.53 15.10 12.35
C ARG A 253 13.62 14.03 12.37
N ARG A 254 13.30 12.83 12.84
CA ARG A 254 14.21 11.70 12.77
C ARG A 254 14.55 11.41 11.31
N SER A 255 15.84 11.33 10.99
CA SER A 255 16.32 11.11 9.63
C SER A 255 15.70 9.84 9.04
N HIS A 256 15.28 9.94 7.79
CA HIS A 256 14.76 8.83 6.99
C HIS A 256 15.76 8.57 5.87
N GLN A 257 15.89 7.31 5.46
CA GLN A 257 16.67 6.98 4.28
C GLN A 257 15.92 7.51 3.06
N LEU A 258 16.60 8.22 2.15
CA LEU A 258 15.98 8.81 0.95
C LEU A 258 15.49 7.73 -0.03
N ALA A 259 16.07 6.53 0.03
CA ALA A 259 15.65 5.38 -0.76
C ALA A 259 15.33 4.22 0.18
N ASN A 260 14.04 4.07 0.50
CA ASN A 260 13.57 2.93 1.27
C ASN A 260 13.73 1.65 0.43
N TRP A 261 14.39 0.64 0.99
CA TRP A 261 14.52 -0.67 0.34
C TRP A 261 13.16 -1.27 -0.03
N SER A 262 12.13 -1.00 0.78
CA SER A 262 10.75 -1.40 0.49
C SER A 262 10.22 -0.80 -0.81
N SER A 263 10.47 0.49 -1.06
CA SER A 263 10.04 1.16 -2.30
C SER A 263 10.83 0.66 -3.52
N ILE A 264 12.11 0.34 -3.37
CA ILE A 264 12.93 -0.24 -4.44
C ILE A 264 12.43 -1.65 -4.79
N LEU A 265 12.16 -2.49 -3.78
CA LEU A 265 11.59 -3.81 -3.98
C LEU A 265 10.21 -3.72 -4.65
N LEU A 266 9.38 -2.76 -4.24
CA LEU A 266 8.06 -2.57 -4.81
C LEU A 266 8.13 -2.11 -6.27
N TRP A 267 9.06 -1.22 -6.59
CA TRP A 267 9.38 -0.83 -7.96
C TRP A 267 9.82 -2.04 -8.79
N LEU A 268 10.73 -2.87 -8.27
CA LEU A 268 11.21 -4.07 -8.96
C LEU A 268 10.06 -5.06 -9.21
N VAL A 269 9.24 -5.35 -8.19
CA VAL A 269 8.08 -6.23 -8.33
C VAL A 269 7.10 -5.68 -9.36
N GLY A 270 6.77 -4.38 -9.32
CA GLY A 270 5.88 -3.74 -10.29
C GLY A 270 6.38 -3.84 -11.74
N VAL A 271 7.69 -3.65 -11.97
CA VAL A 271 8.33 -3.82 -13.29
C VAL A 271 8.30 -5.27 -13.76
N LEU A 272 8.67 -6.21 -12.90
CA LEU A 272 8.65 -7.64 -13.23
C LEU A 272 7.22 -8.13 -13.51
N THR A 273 6.22 -7.64 -12.76
CA THR A 273 4.82 -7.95 -13.00
C THR A 273 4.34 -7.39 -14.33
N ALA A 274 4.62 -6.12 -14.65
CA ALA A 274 4.23 -5.51 -15.93
C ALA A 274 4.80 -6.29 -17.14
N ILE A 275 6.10 -6.58 -17.10
CA ILE A 275 6.80 -7.32 -18.16
C ILE A 275 6.29 -8.76 -18.24
N GLY A 276 6.23 -9.47 -17.10
CA GLY A 276 5.80 -10.86 -17.04
C GLY A 276 4.34 -11.06 -17.46
N ALA A 277 3.46 -10.15 -17.06
CA ALA A 277 2.05 -10.19 -17.44
C ALA A 277 1.84 -9.85 -18.92
N SER A 278 2.62 -8.93 -19.48
CA SER A 278 2.65 -8.65 -20.92
C SER A 278 3.10 -9.87 -21.72
N PHE A 279 4.15 -10.57 -21.27
CA PHE A 279 4.56 -11.84 -21.87
C PHE A 279 3.49 -12.93 -21.76
N TYR A 280 2.84 -13.03 -20.60
CA TYR A 280 1.77 -13.99 -20.38
C TYR A 280 0.53 -13.73 -21.26
N SER A 281 0.30 -12.49 -21.68
CA SER A 281 -0.84 -12.12 -22.52
C SER A 281 -0.79 -12.66 -23.95
N ILE A 282 0.38 -13.09 -24.43
CA ILE A 282 0.58 -13.59 -25.78
C ILE A 282 0.04 -15.01 -25.96
N SER A 283 -0.60 -15.27 -27.11
CA SER A 283 -1.13 -16.59 -27.44
C SER A 283 0.00 -17.62 -27.59
N ARG A 284 -0.29 -18.90 -27.29
CA ARG A 284 0.72 -19.97 -27.41
C ARG A 284 1.31 -20.09 -28.81
N GLU A 285 0.52 -19.78 -29.84
CA GLU A 285 0.94 -19.82 -31.25
C GLU A 285 1.95 -18.71 -31.58
N GLN A 286 1.77 -17.50 -31.03
CA GLN A 286 2.72 -16.40 -31.17
C GLN A 286 4.04 -16.71 -30.43
N TRP A 287 3.98 -17.45 -29.32
CA TRP A 287 5.17 -17.91 -28.58
C TRP A 287 6.02 -18.91 -29.36
N GLN A 288 5.39 -19.90 -30.00
CA GLN A 288 6.11 -20.89 -30.82
C GLN A 288 6.90 -20.22 -31.95
N TYR A 289 6.34 -19.17 -32.54
CA TYR A 289 7.01 -18.39 -33.59
C TYR A 289 8.25 -17.62 -33.10
N LEU A 290 8.21 -17.07 -31.88
CA LEU A 290 9.36 -16.39 -31.28
C LEU A 290 10.49 -17.37 -30.93
N ASP A 291 10.14 -18.58 -30.47
CA ASP A 291 11.10 -19.62 -30.11
C ASP A 291 11.82 -20.20 -31.34
N SER A 292 11.09 -20.42 -32.45
CA SER A 292 11.66 -20.87 -33.73
C SER A 292 12.73 -19.92 -34.30
N ARG A 293 12.78 -18.67 -33.85
CA ARG A 293 13.79 -17.68 -34.28
C ARG A 293 15.16 -17.90 -33.64
N ASN A 294 15.24 -18.55 -32.48
CA ASN A 294 16.52 -18.90 -31.84
C ASN A 294 17.15 -20.16 -32.47
N THR A 295 16.37 -20.91 -33.25
CA THR A 295 16.75 -22.18 -33.87
C THR A 295 16.83 -22.07 -35.39
N GLU A 296 17.27 -20.93 -35.92
CA GLU A 296 17.53 -20.81 -37.35
C GLU A 296 18.92 -21.39 -37.66
N ASN A 297 18.96 -22.71 -37.91
CA ASN A 297 19.92 -23.30 -38.83
C ASN A 297 19.55 -24.67 -39.45
N ASP A 298 18.45 -25.37 -39.08
CA ASP A 298 18.32 -26.77 -39.56
C ASP A 298 16.99 -27.27 -40.14
N GLU A 299 15.89 -26.50 -40.25
CA GLU A 299 14.62 -27.11 -40.70
C GLU A 299 13.84 -26.30 -41.74
N ILE A 300 14.45 -26.07 -42.91
CA ILE A 300 13.71 -25.69 -44.13
C ILE A 300 12.86 -26.87 -44.68
N GLU A 301 12.97 -28.09 -44.14
CA GLU A 301 12.40 -29.30 -44.76
C GLU A 301 11.14 -29.89 -44.07
N LYS A 302 10.75 -29.45 -42.86
CA LYS A 302 9.57 -30.02 -42.16
C LYS A 302 8.23 -29.32 -42.42
N SER A 303 8.23 -28.24 -43.19
CA SER A 303 7.07 -27.34 -43.35
C SER A 303 5.93 -27.87 -44.22
N HIS A 304 5.98 -29.11 -44.74
CA HIS A 304 5.00 -29.61 -45.72
C HIS A 304 4.09 -30.76 -45.25
N LEU A 305 4.24 -31.30 -44.03
CA LEU A 305 3.51 -32.52 -43.61
C LEU A 305 2.51 -32.36 -42.45
N LEU A 306 2.33 -31.16 -41.88
CA LEU A 306 1.39 -30.94 -40.75
C LEU A 306 0.23 -30.00 -41.12
N GLN A 307 -0.21 -30.06 -42.37
CA GLN A 307 -1.27 -29.19 -42.90
C GLN A 307 -2.69 -29.74 -42.68
N HIS A 308 -2.94 -30.70 -41.77
CA HIS A 308 -4.29 -31.27 -41.72
C HIS A 308 -4.88 -31.80 -40.40
N ASP A 309 -4.38 -31.48 -39.21
CA ASP A 309 -5.06 -31.87 -37.97
C ASP A 309 -5.56 -30.69 -37.13
N GLN A 310 -6.88 -30.46 -37.30
CA GLN A 310 -7.86 -29.96 -36.32
C GLN A 310 -7.62 -28.60 -35.65
N TYR A 311 -8.08 -27.56 -36.35
CA TYR A 311 -8.75 -26.40 -35.76
C TYR A 311 -9.89 -26.85 -34.84
N GLU A 312 -9.68 -26.76 -33.53
CA GLU A 312 -10.74 -26.45 -32.57
C GLU A 312 -10.08 -25.72 -31.38
N CYS A 313 -9.61 -24.51 -31.66
CA CYS A 313 -9.27 -23.56 -30.60
C CYS A 313 -10.58 -23.20 -29.89
N LEU A 314 -10.67 -23.52 -28.60
CA LEU A 314 -11.54 -22.80 -27.68
C LEU A 314 -11.28 -21.31 -27.92
N ALA A 315 -12.21 -20.65 -28.62
CA ALA A 315 -12.21 -19.21 -28.77
C ALA A 315 -12.28 -18.64 -27.35
N GLN A 316 -11.12 -18.32 -26.78
CA GLN A 316 -11.08 -17.53 -25.59
C GLN A 316 -11.50 -16.15 -26.05
N ASP A 317 -12.69 -15.70 -25.62
CA ASP A 317 -13.23 -14.38 -25.95
C ASP A 317 -12.24 -13.31 -25.48
N VAL A 318 -11.32 -12.93 -26.36
CA VAL A 318 -10.40 -11.82 -26.17
C VAL A 318 -11.23 -10.57 -26.37
N GLN A 319 -11.42 -9.80 -25.30
CA GLN A 319 -12.16 -8.56 -25.38
C GLN A 319 -11.22 -7.44 -25.84
N GLU A 320 -11.38 -7.04 -27.09
CA GLU A 320 -10.73 -5.86 -27.61
C GLU A 320 -11.46 -4.60 -27.12
N ILE A 321 -10.69 -3.66 -26.56
CA ILE A 321 -11.22 -2.36 -26.14
C ILE A 321 -11.32 -1.46 -27.37
N ASP A 322 -12.53 -0.96 -27.65
CA ASP A 322 -12.73 0.17 -28.56
C ASP A 322 -12.55 1.51 -27.81
N ALA A 323 -12.28 2.60 -28.55
CA ALA A 323 -12.13 3.95 -28.00
C ALA A 323 -13.36 4.39 -27.18
N THR A 324 -14.58 4.02 -27.62
CA THR A 324 -15.81 4.34 -26.89
C THR A 324 -15.86 3.62 -25.53
N SER A 325 -15.49 2.34 -25.53
CA SER A 325 -15.40 1.52 -24.32
C SER A 325 -14.32 2.02 -23.37
N ALA A 326 -13.21 2.55 -23.90
CA ALA A 326 -12.15 3.17 -23.11
C ALA A 326 -12.63 4.43 -22.37
N VAL A 327 -13.39 5.30 -23.04
CA VAL A 327 -14.01 6.49 -22.41
C VAL A 327 -15.01 6.06 -21.33
N GLY A 328 -15.89 5.11 -21.66
CA GLY A 328 -16.87 4.56 -20.73
C GLY A 328 -16.22 3.97 -19.48
N PHE A 329 -15.12 3.23 -19.65
CA PHE A 329 -14.35 2.65 -18.55
C PHE A 329 -13.85 3.71 -17.55
N VAL A 330 -13.27 4.81 -18.02
CA VAL A 330 -12.74 5.88 -17.15
C VAL A 330 -13.87 6.62 -16.43
N ILE A 331 -14.98 6.90 -17.12
CA ILE A 331 -16.14 7.58 -16.50
C ILE A 331 -16.77 6.69 -15.43
N CYS A 332 -16.99 5.40 -15.72
CA CYS A 332 -17.52 4.44 -14.77
C CYS A 332 -16.60 4.27 -13.55
N ALA A 333 -15.29 4.21 -13.76
CA ALA A 333 -14.31 4.17 -12.67
C ALA A 333 -14.38 5.42 -11.78
N GLY A 334 -14.49 6.61 -12.39
CA GLY A 334 -14.61 7.87 -11.65
C GLY A 334 -15.90 7.95 -10.83
N PHE A 335 -17.04 7.54 -11.42
CA PHE A 335 -18.31 7.48 -10.69
C PHE A 335 -18.27 6.46 -9.54
N ALA A 336 -17.69 5.28 -9.79
CA ALA A 336 -17.48 4.28 -8.75
C ALA A 336 -16.66 4.84 -7.59
N LEU A 337 -15.52 5.51 -7.86
CA LEU A 337 -14.71 6.13 -6.79
C LEU A 337 -15.48 7.17 -5.97
N ILE A 338 -16.33 7.99 -6.60
CA ILE A 338 -17.15 8.98 -5.88
C ILE A 338 -18.17 8.28 -5.00
N ILE A 339 -18.81 7.20 -5.47
CA ILE A 339 -19.69 6.38 -4.63
C ILE A 339 -18.92 5.84 -3.42
N LEU A 340 -17.71 5.33 -3.61
CA LEU A 340 -16.88 4.80 -2.52
C LEU A 340 -16.43 5.85 -1.52
N TYR A 341 -16.33 7.10 -1.95
CA TYR A 341 -16.03 8.20 -1.05
C TYR A 341 -17.19 8.50 -0.08
N TYR A 342 -18.44 8.40 -0.54
CA TYR A 342 -19.63 8.71 0.25
C TYR A 342 -20.22 7.51 1.00
N PHE A 343 -20.12 6.31 0.44
CA PHE A 343 -20.65 5.09 1.02
C PHE A 343 -19.50 4.23 1.56
N ASP A 344 -19.50 3.95 2.87
CA ASP A 344 -18.53 3.08 3.56
C ASP A 344 -18.69 1.59 3.18
N ILE A 345 -18.57 1.28 1.89
CA ILE A 345 -18.70 -0.07 1.28
C ILE A 345 -17.36 -0.84 1.37
N GLY A 346 -16.36 -0.31 2.08
CA GLY A 346 -15.00 -0.86 2.16
C GLY A 346 -14.92 -2.35 2.52
N ARG A 347 -15.89 -2.89 3.26
CA ARG A 347 -15.96 -4.32 3.63
C ARG A 347 -16.30 -5.26 2.46
N PHE A 348 -16.91 -4.77 1.39
CA PHE A 348 -17.29 -5.59 0.23
C PHE A 348 -16.16 -5.74 -0.79
N PHE A 349 -15.18 -4.83 -0.81
CA PHE A 349 -14.05 -4.88 -1.74
C PHE A 349 -13.20 -6.14 -1.63
N PRO A 350 -12.85 -6.63 -0.43
CA PRO A 350 -12.12 -7.88 -0.29
C PRO A 350 -12.88 -9.08 -0.86
N ILE A 351 -14.21 -9.06 -0.80
CA ILE A 351 -15.06 -10.11 -1.35
C ILE A 351 -15.01 -10.07 -2.88
N ILE A 352 -15.26 -8.91 -3.50
CA ILE A 352 -15.21 -8.74 -4.96
C ILE A 352 -13.82 -9.11 -5.49
N PHE A 353 -12.77 -8.61 -4.82
CA PHE A 353 -11.39 -8.94 -5.15
C PHE A 353 -11.13 -10.44 -5.04
N GLY A 354 -11.52 -11.09 -3.94
CA GLY A 354 -11.36 -12.53 -3.74
C GLY A 354 -12.05 -13.37 -4.82
N VAL A 355 -13.28 -13.00 -5.21
CA VAL A 355 -14.03 -13.67 -6.28
C VAL A 355 -13.30 -13.51 -7.63
N SER A 356 -12.84 -12.31 -7.97
CA SER A 356 -12.09 -12.07 -9.21
C SER A 356 -10.73 -12.77 -9.24
N ALA A 357 -10.09 -12.90 -8.08
CA ALA A 357 -8.80 -13.55 -7.93
C ALA A 357 -8.91 -15.08 -8.02
N LEU A 358 -10.06 -15.67 -7.67
CA LEU A 358 -10.30 -17.12 -7.71
C LEU A 358 -10.01 -17.71 -9.10
N GLY A 359 -10.70 -17.21 -10.14
CA GLY A 359 -10.51 -17.69 -11.52
C GLY A 359 -9.11 -17.40 -12.06
N SER A 360 -8.57 -16.22 -11.72
CA SER A 360 -7.23 -15.82 -12.12
C SER A 360 -6.17 -16.75 -11.50
N LEU A 361 -6.28 -17.07 -10.22
CA LEU A 361 -5.33 -17.92 -9.48
C LEU A 361 -5.38 -19.38 -9.96
N SER A 362 -6.58 -19.89 -10.25
CA SER A 362 -6.74 -21.21 -10.85
C SER A 362 -6.02 -21.31 -12.20
N SER A 363 -6.30 -20.37 -13.11
CA SER A 363 -5.80 -20.41 -14.49
C SER A 363 -4.30 -20.11 -14.63
N VAL A 364 -3.76 -19.17 -13.85
CA VAL A 364 -2.36 -18.72 -13.97
C VAL A 364 -1.39 -19.61 -13.17
N ILE A 365 -1.80 -20.10 -11.99
CA ILE A 365 -0.90 -20.85 -11.09
C ILE A 365 -1.31 -22.31 -10.93
N PHE A 366 -2.52 -22.59 -10.41
CA PHE A 366 -2.85 -23.95 -9.97
C PHE A 366 -2.95 -24.95 -11.12
N VAL A 367 -3.65 -24.63 -12.20
CA VAL A 367 -3.80 -25.53 -13.36
C VAL A 367 -2.46 -25.87 -14.01
N PRO A 368 -1.58 -24.91 -14.36
CA PRO A 368 -0.27 -25.25 -14.94
C PRO A 368 0.63 -25.99 -13.94
N LEU A 369 0.56 -25.67 -12.64
CA LEU A 369 1.30 -26.40 -11.61
C LEU A 369 0.84 -27.86 -11.50
N LEU A 370 -0.47 -28.09 -11.41
CA LEU A 370 -1.06 -29.43 -11.34
C LEU A 370 -0.78 -30.24 -12.61
N ARG A 371 -0.84 -29.61 -13.78
CA ARG A 371 -0.48 -30.25 -15.06
C ARG A 371 0.98 -30.70 -15.07
N ARG A 372 1.88 -29.91 -14.46
CA ARG A 372 3.31 -30.24 -14.36
C ARG A 372 3.60 -31.33 -13.32
N THR A 373 2.91 -31.33 -12.19
CA THR A 373 3.13 -32.31 -11.11
C THR A 373 2.43 -33.65 -11.37
N PHE A 374 1.25 -33.62 -11.99
CA PHE A 374 0.41 -34.79 -12.21
C PHE A 374 -0.04 -34.88 -13.69
N PRO A 375 0.87 -35.19 -14.62
CA PRO A 375 0.55 -35.23 -16.05
C PRO A 375 -0.46 -36.33 -16.40
N TYR A 376 -0.61 -37.37 -15.58
CA TYR A 376 -1.58 -38.45 -15.80
C TYR A 376 -3.04 -38.01 -15.59
N LEU A 377 -3.29 -36.92 -14.86
CA LEU A 377 -4.65 -36.40 -14.62
C LEU A 377 -5.19 -35.60 -15.80
N THR A 378 -4.39 -35.30 -16.82
CA THR A 378 -4.82 -34.47 -17.97
C THR A 378 -5.80 -35.19 -18.90
N THR A 379 -5.84 -36.52 -18.85
CA THR A 379 -6.71 -37.35 -19.69
C THR A 379 -8.11 -37.54 -19.09
N TRP A 380 -8.31 -37.19 -17.83
CA TRP A 380 -9.57 -37.38 -17.11
C TRP A 380 -10.48 -36.17 -17.30
N ARG A 381 -11.47 -36.30 -18.19
CA ARG A 381 -12.55 -35.32 -18.41
C ARG A 381 -13.86 -35.89 -17.87
N CYS A 382 -14.58 -35.08 -17.10
CA CYS A 382 -15.91 -35.42 -16.60
C CYS A 382 -16.97 -34.72 -17.46
N ASP A 383 -17.98 -35.45 -17.88
CA ASP A 383 -19.11 -34.91 -18.64
C ASP A 383 -20.26 -34.57 -17.67
N ILE A 384 -20.64 -33.29 -17.57
CA ILE A 384 -21.66 -32.79 -16.63
C ILE A 384 -23.01 -32.54 -17.35
N SER A 385 -23.26 -33.24 -18.46
CA SER A 385 -24.48 -33.10 -19.29
C SER A 385 -25.82 -33.27 -18.53
N SER A 386 -25.82 -33.88 -17.34
CA SER A 386 -26.99 -34.08 -16.48
C SER A 386 -27.61 -32.78 -15.91
N MET A 387 -26.82 -31.71 -15.71
CA MET A 387 -27.29 -30.51 -15.00
C MET A 387 -27.79 -29.38 -15.93
N PHE A 388 -27.36 -29.36 -17.19
CA PHE A 388 -27.77 -28.35 -18.17
C PHE A 388 -28.23 -29.01 -19.47
N ARG A 389 -29.55 -29.01 -19.69
CA ARG A 389 -30.26 -29.77 -20.74
C ARG A 389 -29.88 -29.41 -22.20
N HIS A 390 -29.04 -28.39 -22.42
CA HIS A 390 -28.65 -27.88 -23.73
C HIS A 390 -27.15 -27.58 -23.92
N CYS A 391 -26.26 -27.99 -23.00
CA CYS A 391 -24.82 -27.76 -23.16
C CYS A 391 -24.01 -28.94 -22.62
N VAL A 392 -23.24 -29.60 -23.48
CA VAL A 392 -22.26 -30.63 -23.08
C VAL A 392 -21.02 -29.90 -22.56
N VAL A 393 -20.99 -29.63 -21.25
CA VAL A 393 -19.82 -29.04 -20.60
C VAL A 393 -18.92 -30.17 -20.13
N THR A 394 -17.83 -30.41 -20.86
CA THR A 394 -16.75 -31.30 -20.39
C THR A 394 -15.82 -30.51 -19.49
N VAL A 395 -15.81 -30.84 -18.20
CA VAL A 395 -14.93 -30.18 -17.22
C VAL A 395 -13.74 -31.09 -16.92
N GLY A 396 -12.52 -30.55 -17.04
CA GLY A 396 -11.32 -31.30 -16.69
C GLY A 396 -11.17 -31.44 -15.17
N LEU A 397 -10.80 -32.62 -14.67
CA LEU A 397 -10.55 -32.82 -13.23
C LEU A 397 -9.48 -31.85 -12.68
N LEU A 398 -8.48 -31.51 -13.49
CA LEU A 398 -7.45 -30.52 -13.17
C LEU A 398 -8.01 -29.11 -12.95
N GLU A 399 -9.04 -28.71 -13.71
CA GLU A 399 -9.66 -27.39 -13.57
C GLU A 399 -10.45 -27.31 -12.28
N VAL A 400 -11.18 -28.38 -11.93
CA VAL A 400 -11.89 -28.50 -10.65
C VAL A 400 -10.91 -28.46 -9.49
N LEU A 401 -9.84 -29.26 -9.54
CA LEU A 401 -8.80 -29.26 -8.50
C LEU A 401 -8.08 -27.91 -8.41
N GLY A 402 -7.87 -27.24 -9.55
CA GLY A 402 -7.27 -25.91 -9.59
C GLY A 402 -8.16 -24.85 -8.94
N VAL A 403 -9.46 -24.88 -9.23
CA VAL A 403 -10.44 -23.98 -8.58
C VAL A 403 -10.53 -24.25 -7.09
N LEU A 404 -10.57 -25.52 -6.66
CA LEU A 404 -10.57 -25.88 -5.24
C LEU A 404 -9.32 -25.39 -4.51
N GLY A 405 -8.12 -25.60 -5.09
CA GLY A 405 -6.87 -25.08 -4.53
C GLY A 405 -6.84 -23.56 -4.44
N SER A 406 -7.37 -22.88 -5.48
CA SER A 406 -7.49 -21.42 -5.47
C SER A 406 -8.49 -20.92 -4.42
N ALA A 407 -9.61 -21.63 -4.21
CA ALA A 407 -10.61 -21.28 -3.21
C ALA A 407 -10.05 -21.35 -1.80
N VAL A 408 -9.33 -22.42 -1.47
CA VAL A 408 -8.64 -22.56 -0.18
C VAL A 408 -7.67 -21.40 0.04
N THR A 409 -6.89 -21.03 -0.98
CA THR A 409 -5.92 -19.92 -0.89
C THR A 409 -6.60 -18.57 -0.66
N VAL A 410 -7.68 -18.27 -1.39
CA VAL A 410 -8.44 -17.02 -1.23
C VAL A 410 -9.14 -16.96 0.12
N ILE A 411 -9.68 -18.07 0.61
CA ILE A 411 -10.32 -18.14 1.94
C ILE A 411 -9.28 -17.91 3.05
N LEU A 412 -8.10 -18.53 2.94
CA LEU A 412 -6.99 -18.31 3.88
C LEU A 412 -6.54 -16.84 3.86
N TRP A 413 -6.39 -16.25 2.67
CA TRP A 413 -6.10 -14.82 2.54
C TRP A 413 -7.17 -13.96 3.20
N TYR A 414 -8.46 -14.25 2.99
CA TYR A 414 -9.56 -13.45 3.54
C TYR A 414 -9.56 -13.45 5.08
N PHE A 415 -9.36 -14.61 5.72
CA PHE A 415 -9.33 -14.71 7.18
C PHE A 415 -8.04 -14.15 7.81
N TYR A 416 -6.89 -14.35 7.16
CA TYR A 416 -5.58 -13.88 7.66
C TYR A 416 -5.09 -12.62 6.92
N ARG A 417 -6.01 -11.80 6.40
CA ARG A 417 -5.68 -10.68 5.52
C ARG A 417 -4.73 -9.66 6.14
N ASN A 418 -4.90 -9.39 7.43
CA ASN A 418 -4.06 -8.45 8.18
C ASN A 418 -2.62 -8.96 8.35
N GLN A 419 -2.43 -10.28 8.24
CA GLN A 419 -1.18 -10.95 8.56
C GLN A 419 -0.39 -11.36 7.31
N CYS A 420 -1.10 -11.73 6.26
CA CYS A 420 -0.57 -12.34 5.05
C CYS A 420 -0.56 -11.35 3.86
N TRP A 421 0.14 -10.22 4.00
CA TRP A 421 0.26 -9.19 2.95
C TRP A 421 0.82 -9.76 1.63
N TYR A 422 1.78 -10.68 1.70
CA TYR A 422 2.38 -11.33 0.54
C TYR A 422 1.36 -12.14 -0.27
N LEU A 423 0.34 -12.68 0.39
CA LEU A 423 -0.71 -13.44 -0.27
C LEU A 423 -1.64 -12.48 -1.05
N GLN A 424 -1.86 -11.26 -0.55
CA GLN A 424 -2.54 -10.20 -1.31
C GLN A 424 -1.76 -9.84 -2.57
N ASP A 425 -0.44 -9.65 -2.45
CA ASP A 425 0.41 -9.30 -3.58
C ASP A 425 0.39 -10.37 -4.67
N ILE A 426 0.46 -11.65 -4.29
CA ILE A 426 0.33 -12.78 -5.24
C ILE A 426 -1.03 -12.74 -5.96
N LEU A 427 -2.13 -12.53 -5.23
CA LEU A 427 -3.46 -12.42 -5.83
C LEU A 427 -3.54 -11.22 -6.80
N GLY A 428 -2.94 -10.07 -6.43
CA GLY A 428 -2.88 -8.87 -7.26
C GLY A 428 -2.07 -9.07 -8.55
N ILE A 429 -0.90 -9.71 -8.45
CA ILE A 429 -0.04 -10.05 -9.61
C ILE A 429 -0.78 -10.97 -10.57
N VAL A 430 -1.42 -12.01 -10.05
CA VAL A 430 -2.16 -12.97 -10.88
C VAL A 430 -3.38 -12.32 -11.54
N LEU A 431 -4.05 -11.39 -10.84
CA LEU A 431 -5.12 -10.60 -11.41
C LEU A 431 -4.61 -9.70 -12.54
N CYS A 432 -3.42 -9.09 -12.41
CA CYS A 432 -2.79 -8.33 -13.50
C CYS A 432 -2.51 -9.20 -14.74
N CYS A 433 -1.95 -10.41 -14.54
CA CYS A 433 -1.70 -11.38 -15.62
C CYS A 433 -3.00 -11.79 -16.32
N SER A 434 -4.05 -12.09 -15.57
CA SER A 434 -5.37 -12.45 -16.09
C SER A 434 -6.00 -11.30 -16.86
N PHE A 435 -5.93 -10.08 -16.31
CA PHE A 435 -6.46 -8.88 -16.95
C PHE A 435 -5.81 -8.63 -18.32
N LEU A 436 -4.47 -8.60 -18.38
CA LEU A 436 -3.76 -8.33 -19.64
C LEU A 436 -3.92 -9.45 -20.67
N ARG A 437 -4.23 -10.68 -20.24
CA ARG A 437 -4.57 -11.77 -21.16
C ARG A 437 -5.94 -11.58 -21.79
N ASN A 438 -6.95 -11.20 -21.00
CA ASN A 438 -8.34 -11.14 -21.44
C ASN A 438 -8.71 -9.79 -22.09
N ILE A 439 -8.09 -8.70 -21.66
CA ILE A 439 -8.35 -7.35 -22.13
C ILE A 439 -7.17 -6.85 -22.94
N GLN A 440 -7.45 -6.46 -24.17
CA GLN A 440 -6.44 -6.13 -25.15
C GLN A 440 -6.79 -4.84 -25.88
N VAL A 441 -5.79 -4.04 -26.23
CA VAL A 441 -5.97 -2.86 -27.08
C VAL A 441 -5.60 -3.24 -28.51
N PRO A 442 -6.43 -2.90 -29.53
CA PRO A 442 -6.22 -3.36 -30.90
C PRO A 442 -5.14 -2.57 -31.64
N ASN A 443 -4.97 -1.28 -31.33
CA ASN A 443 -4.05 -0.39 -32.04
C ASN A 443 -3.52 0.74 -31.13
N LEU A 444 -2.48 1.44 -31.61
CA LEU A 444 -1.87 2.54 -30.86
C LEU A 444 -2.83 3.70 -30.69
N ARG A 445 -3.77 3.94 -31.63
CA ARG A 445 -4.78 5.00 -31.51
C ARG A 445 -5.64 4.81 -30.26
N VAL A 446 -6.24 3.65 -30.05
CA VAL A 446 -7.06 3.38 -28.86
C VAL A 446 -6.20 3.44 -27.59
N ALA A 447 -4.97 2.90 -27.63
CA ALA A 447 -4.05 2.98 -26.50
C ALA A 447 -3.72 4.44 -26.12
N THR A 448 -3.51 5.33 -27.10
CA THR A 448 -3.25 6.76 -26.85
C THR A 448 -4.43 7.45 -26.18
N VAL A 449 -5.67 7.19 -26.65
CA VAL A 449 -6.89 7.75 -26.06
C VAL A 449 -7.05 7.28 -24.62
N LEU A 450 -6.92 5.97 -24.37
CA LEU A 450 -7.02 5.39 -23.02
C LEU A 450 -5.96 5.98 -22.06
N LEU A 451 -4.69 6.03 -22.47
CA LEU A 451 -3.59 6.51 -21.63
C LEU A 451 -3.69 8.00 -21.33
N LEU A 452 -4.09 8.82 -22.31
CA LEU A 452 -4.28 10.26 -22.09
C LEU A 452 -5.48 10.54 -21.17
N LEU A 453 -6.57 9.77 -21.30
CA LEU A 453 -7.70 9.88 -20.36
C LEU A 453 -7.30 9.45 -18.95
N ALA A 454 -6.54 8.35 -18.82
CA ALA A 454 -6.04 7.87 -17.54
C ALA A 454 -5.06 8.86 -16.88
N PHE A 455 -4.23 9.54 -17.69
CA PHE A 455 -3.36 10.63 -17.22
C PHE A 455 -4.16 11.79 -16.61
N VAL A 456 -5.20 12.27 -17.31
CA VAL A 456 -6.05 13.37 -16.81
C VAL A 456 -6.83 12.93 -15.57
N TYR A 457 -7.33 11.69 -15.58
CA TYR A 457 -8.04 11.09 -14.44
C TYR A 457 -7.20 11.10 -13.17
N ASP A 458 -5.95 10.65 -13.23
CA ASP A 458 -5.05 10.54 -12.08
C ASP A 458 -4.73 11.93 -11.49
N ILE A 459 -4.44 12.91 -12.35
CA ILE A 459 -4.21 14.31 -11.95
C ILE A 459 -5.46 14.90 -11.27
N PHE A 460 -6.64 14.67 -11.84
CA PHE A 460 -7.88 15.17 -11.28
C PHE A 460 -8.14 14.59 -9.88
N PHE A 461 -8.07 13.27 -9.72
CA PHE A 461 -8.40 12.62 -8.46
C PHE A 461 -7.34 12.84 -7.37
N VAL A 462 -6.07 13.04 -7.71
CA VAL A 462 -5.01 13.30 -6.72
C VAL A 462 -4.90 14.78 -6.37
N PHE A 463 -4.83 15.70 -7.35
CA PHE A 463 -4.55 17.11 -7.09
C PHE A 463 -5.77 18.02 -7.10
N VAL A 464 -6.81 17.74 -7.89
CA VAL A 464 -7.97 18.64 -7.99
C VAL A 464 -8.97 18.38 -6.86
N THR A 465 -9.18 17.11 -6.49
CA THR A 465 -10.17 16.77 -5.45
C THR A 465 -9.91 17.34 -4.06
N PRO A 466 -8.66 17.50 -3.55
CA PRO A 466 -8.41 18.17 -2.27
C PRO A 466 -8.94 19.61 -2.21
N PHE A 467 -8.91 20.34 -3.33
CA PHE A 467 -9.43 21.72 -3.38
C PHE A 467 -10.96 21.78 -3.30
N ILE A 468 -11.66 20.72 -3.74
CA ILE A 468 -13.13 20.66 -3.77
C ILE A 468 -13.70 20.02 -2.50
N PHE A 469 -13.08 18.93 -2.03
CA PHE A 469 -13.61 18.08 -0.95
C PHE A 469 -12.81 18.16 0.37
N GLY A 470 -11.72 18.92 0.40
CA GLY A 470 -10.85 19.10 1.57
C GLY A 470 -9.87 17.95 1.84
N SER A 471 -9.99 16.83 1.12
CA SER A 471 -9.02 15.73 1.08
C SER A 471 -9.04 15.05 -0.30
N SER A 472 -7.93 14.43 -0.66
CA SER A 472 -7.77 13.59 -1.87
C SER A 472 -8.70 12.38 -1.79
N ILE A 473 -9.64 12.27 -2.75
CA ILE A 473 -10.57 11.13 -2.81
C ILE A 473 -9.80 9.82 -2.97
N MET A 474 -8.84 9.79 -3.91
CA MET A 474 -8.05 8.60 -4.21
C MET A 474 -7.25 8.11 -2.99
N GLU A 475 -6.68 9.02 -2.20
CA GLU A 475 -5.94 8.66 -0.99
C GLU A 475 -6.88 8.08 0.07
N ARG A 476 -7.98 8.77 0.39
CA ARG A 476 -8.94 8.32 1.40
C ARG A 476 -9.55 6.95 1.03
N VAL A 477 -9.86 6.75 -0.25
CA VAL A 477 -10.40 5.48 -0.74
C VAL A 477 -9.33 4.38 -0.70
N ALA A 478 -8.10 4.67 -1.15
CA ALA A 478 -7.00 3.70 -1.12
C ALA A 478 -6.63 3.25 0.30
N THR A 479 -6.69 4.15 1.29
CA THR A 479 -6.47 3.84 2.71
C THR A 479 -7.72 3.28 3.40
N GLY A 480 -8.85 3.14 2.71
CA GLY A 480 -10.09 2.58 3.27
C GLY A 480 -10.86 3.51 4.23
N GLY A 481 -10.54 4.80 4.27
CA GLY A 481 -11.19 5.81 5.11
C GLY A 481 -10.24 6.70 5.91
N ALA A 482 -10.80 7.50 6.81
CA ALA A 482 -10.04 8.36 7.71
C ALA A 482 -9.26 7.53 8.77
N PRO A 483 -8.02 7.92 9.11
CA PRO A 483 -7.20 7.20 10.09
C PRO A 483 -7.91 7.13 11.44
N ALA A 484 -7.65 6.07 12.21
CA ALA A 484 -8.37 5.79 13.46
C ALA A 484 -8.27 6.94 14.48
N SER A 485 -7.15 7.69 14.45
CA SER A 485 -6.89 8.88 15.28
C SER A 485 -7.82 10.07 15.03
N THR A 486 -8.67 10.03 14.01
CA THR A 486 -9.57 11.12 13.61
C THR A 486 -11.05 10.78 13.74
N ARG A 487 -11.40 9.56 14.18
CA ARG A 487 -12.80 9.12 14.38
C ARG A 487 -13.34 9.61 15.73
N SER A 488 -14.58 10.13 15.73
CA SER A 488 -15.28 10.65 16.91
C SER A 488 -15.69 9.59 17.93
N ASP A 489 -15.77 8.33 17.52
CA ASP A 489 -16.44 7.26 18.27
C ASP A 489 -15.46 6.43 19.12
N TYR A 490 -14.19 6.85 19.22
CA TYR A 490 -13.15 6.13 19.95
C TYR A 490 -13.11 6.58 21.43
N PRO A 491 -12.95 5.66 22.41
CA PRO A 491 -12.81 6.02 23.81
C PRO A 491 -11.48 6.74 24.03
N GLY A 492 -11.54 8.06 24.13
CA GLY A 492 -10.36 8.93 24.14
C GLY A 492 -10.40 9.90 22.96
N ILE A 493 -11.21 10.95 23.12
CA ILE A 493 -11.44 12.06 22.17
C ILE A 493 -10.17 12.78 21.66
N ASP A 494 -8.97 12.42 22.14
CA ASP A 494 -7.72 13.13 21.86
C ASP A 494 -6.46 12.23 21.68
N TYR A 495 -6.54 10.90 21.69
CA TYR A 495 -5.35 10.05 21.41
C TYR A 495 -5.69 8.59 21.10
N CYS A 496 -4.78 7.94 20.37
CA CYS A 496 -4.82 6.54 20.04
C CYS A 496 -3.61 5.82 20.66
N GLU A 497 -3.88 4.82 21.51
CA GLU A 497 -2.87 3.91 22.07
C GLU A 497 -3.00 2.54 21.37
N ARG A 498 -1.97 2.18 20.60
CA ARG A 498 -1.91 0.94 19.81
C ARG A 498 -1.23 -0.13 20.67
N TYR A 499 -2.01 -1.06 21.24
CA TYR A 499 -1.49 -2.14 22.10
C TYR A 499 -2.19 -3.49 21.87
N PRO A 500 -1.48 -4.63 22.04
CA PRO A 500 -1.71 -5.87 21.32
C PRO A 500 -2.92 -6.72 21.76
N HIS A 501 -3.66 -6.30 22.79
CA HIS A 501 -4.79 -7.07 23.33
C HIS A 501 -6.12 -6.33 23.37
N TYR A 502 -6.18 -5.12 22.81
CA TYR A 502 -7.39 -4.30 22.76
C TYR A 502 -7.80 -4.04 21.31
N ALA A 503 -9.07 -3.67 21.08
CA ALA A 503 -9.56 -3.30 19.76
C ALA A 503 -8.61 -2.23 19.19
N PRO A 504 -7.80 -2.56 18.16
CA PRO A 504 -6.70 -1.69 17.82
C PRO A 504 -7.25 -0.37 17.32
N CYS A 505 -6.44 0.68 17.40
CA CYS A 505 -6.58 1.74 16.43
C CYS A 505 -6.24 1.17 15.04
N GLU A 506 -7.13 0.35 14.51
CA GLU A 506 -7.01 -0.16 13.17
C GLU A 506 -7.30 1.04 12.27
N ASP A 507 -6.22 1.65 11.79
CA ASP A 507 -6.30 2.43 10.57
C ASP A 507 -7.10 1.60 9.56
N PRO A 508 -8.04 2.22 8.85
CA PRO A 508 -8.84 1.48 7.89
C PRO A 508 -7.92 0.69 6.96
N GLN A 509 -8.34 -0.55 6.69
CA GLN A 509 -7.53 -1.45 5.90
C GLN A 509 -7.42 -0.89 4.48
N PRO A 510 -6.22 -0.85 3.89
CA PRO A 510 -6.08 -0.43 2.52
C PRO A 510 -6.88 -1.37 1.61
N LEU A 511 -7.38 -0.83 0.51
CA LEU A 511 -8.11 -1.63 -0.47
C LEU A 511 -7.19 -2.74 -1.02
N PRO A 512 -7.73 -3.92 -1.38
CA PRO A 512 -6.93 -5.03 -1.87
C PRO A 512 -6.34 -4.79 -3.28
N MET A 513 -6.69 -3.67 -3.93
CA MET A 513 -6.21 -3.27 -5.26
C MET A 513 -4.84 -2.57 -5.22
N LEU A 514 -3.99 -2.94 -4.25
CA LEU A 514 -2.65 -2.40 -4.09
C LEU A 514 -1.67 -3.54 -3.77
N LEU A 515 -0.46 -3.43 -4.33
CA LEU A 515 0.70 -4.20 -3.87
C LEU A 515 1.30 -3.53 -2.64
N LEU A 516 1.63 -4.32 -1.62
CA LEU A 516 2.01 -3.85 -0.30
C LEU A 516 3.33 -4.48 0.15
N ILE A 517 4.37 -3.67 0.29
CA ILE A 517 5.64 -4.13 0.90
C ILE A 517 5.86 -3.39 2.22
N PRO A 518 6.08 -4.11 3.35
CA PRO A 518 6.32 -3.47 4.63
C PRO A 518 7.56 -2.59 4.56
N GLN A 519 7.48 -1.39 5.14
CA GLN A 519 8.63 -0.52 5.26
C GLN A 519 9.59 -1.11 6.29
N PHE A 520 10.86 -1.26 5.91
CA PHE A 520 11.93 -1.70 6.81
C PHE A 520 12.47 -0.58 7.70
N ASP A 521 11.82 0.57 7.67
CA ASP A 521 12.14 1.74 8.46
C ASP A 521 11.42 1.73 9.79
N TRP A 522 11.96 2.51 10.73
CA TRP A 522 11.36 2.72 12.04
C TRP A 522 9.93 3.30 11.96
N ARG A 523 9.49 3.91 10.85
CA ARG A 523 8.14 4.48 10.73
C ARG A 523 7.04 3.42 10.78
N GLY A 524 7.38 2.18 10.43
CA GLY A 524 6.41 1.12 10.14
C GLY A 524 5.54 1.47 8.93
N GLY A 525 4.48 0.69 8.70
CA GLY A 525 3.57 0.87 7.57
C GLY A 525 4.03 0.16 6.30
N PHE A 526 3.32 0.42 5.20
CA PHE A 526 3.51 -0.25 3.92
C PHE A 526 3.86 0.77 2.83
N SER A 527 4.77 0.40 1.95
CA SER A 527 4.91 1.04 0.63
C SER A 527 3.82 0.46 -0.25
N MET A 528 3.08 1.32 -0.96
CA MET A 528 1.89 0.92 -1.72
C MET A 528 2.08 1.26 -3.20
N LEU A 529 1.65 0.37 -4.09
CA LEU A 529 1.61 0.58 -5.54
C LEU A 529 0.27 0.11 -6.08
N GLY A 530 -0.44 0.97 -6.81
CA GLY A 530 -1.75 0.63 -7.37
C GLY A 530 -1.65 -0.39 -8.49
N LEU A 531 -2.58 -1.37 -8.54
CA LEU A 531 -2.64 -2.30 -9.66
C LEU A 531 -2.97 -1.60 -10.98
N GLY A 532 -3.70 -0.48 -10.94
CA GLY A 532 -3.99 0.35 -12.11
C GLY A 532 -2.73 0.93 -12.77
N ASP A 533 -1.76 1.35 -11.96
CA ASP A 533 -0.48 1.91 -12.43
C ASP A 533 0.39 0.86 -13.14
N ILE A 534 0.14 -0.41 -12.85
CA ILE A 534 0.76 -1.55 -13.54
C ILE A 534 -0.03 -1.88 -14.80
N ILE A 535 -1.34 -2.08 -14.68
CA ILE A 535 -2.20 -2.59 -15.75
C ILE A 535 -2.30 -1.61 -16.92
N VAL A 536 -2.58 -0.33 -16.66
CA VAL A 536 -2.90 0.64 -17.72
C VAL A 536 -1.72 0.86 -18.67
N PRO A 537 -0.49 1.12 -18.20
CA PRO A 537 0.67 1.21 -19.10
C PRO A 537 1.06 -0.14 -19.70
N SER A 538 0.79 -1.26 -19.01
CA SER A 538 1.12 -2.60 -19.52
C SER A 538 0.24 -3.03 -20.70
N LEU A 539 -0.95 -2.44 -20.88
CA LEU A 539 -1.72 -2.63 -22.12
C LEU A 539 -0.92 -2.16 -23.34
N LEU A 540 -0.15 -1.07 -23.21
CA LEU A 540 0.76 -0.61 -24.26
C LEU A 540 1.99 -1.51 -24.41
N LEU A 541 2.54 -2.08 -23.33
CA LEU A 541 3.61 -3.09 -23.43
C LEU A 541 3.13 -4.34 -24.19
N SER A 542 1.96 -4.86 -23.84
CA SER A 542 1.35 -6.01 -24.50
C SER A 542 1.12 -5.73 -25.99
N LEU A 543 0.61 -4.54 -26.33
CA LEU A 543 0.45 -4.08 -27.71
C LEU A 543 1.80 -4.00 -28.45
N ALA A 544 2.83 -3.42 -27.82
CA ALA A 544 4.17 -3.31 -28.39
C ALA A 544 4.80 -4.69 -28.64
N LEU A 545 4.59 -5.65 -27.74
CA LEU A 545 5.08 -7.02 -27.91
C LEU A 545 4.40 -7.72 -29.09
N ARG A 546 3.09 -7.54 -29.27
CA ARG A 546 2.38 -8.08 -30.44
C ARG A 546 2.79 -7.43 -31.73
N PHE A 547 3.04 -6.12 -31.71
CA PHE A 547 3.55 -5.41 -32.87
C PHE A 547 4.96 -5.91 -33.25
N ASP A 548 5.83 -6.18 -32.26
CA ASP A 548 7.13 -6.82 -32.50
C ASP A 548 6.97 -8.22 -33.14
N CYS A 549 6.04 -9.04 -32.64
CA CYS A 549 5.73 -10.35 -33.25
C CYS A 549 5.22 -10.21 -34.69
N PHE A 550 4.34 -9.24 -34.93
CA PHE A 550 3.79 -8.93 -36.25
C PHE A 550 4.89 -8.53 -37.24
N LEU A 551 5.77 -7.59 -36.87
CA LEU A 551 6.88 -7.18 -37.72
C LEU A 551 7.87 -8.31 -38.00
N ALA A 552 8.09 -9.21 -37.03
CA ALA A 552 8.90 -10.40 -37.24
C ALA A 552 8.28 -11.33 -38.29
N LYS A 553 6.96 -11.57 -38.20
CA LYS A 553 6.20 -12.36 -39.19
C LYS A 553 6.29 -11.76 -40.59
N CYS A 554 6.05 -10.45 -40.74
CA CYS A 554 6.17 -9.75 -42.02
C CYS A 554 7.57 -9.94 -42.64
N LYS A 555 8.64 -9.74 -41.85
CA LYS A 555 10.02 -9.81 -42.35
C LYS A 555 10.41 -11.21 -42.79
N ASN A 556 10.02 -12.24 -42.04
CA ASN A 556 10.29 -13.61 -42.43
C ASN A 556 9.51 -14.00 -43.68
N PHE A 557 8.24 -13.58 -43.78
CA PHE A 557 7.44 -13.78 -44.98
C PHE A 557 8.05 -13.11 -46.22
N LEU A 558 8.59 -11.89 -46.08
CA LEU A 558 9.36 -11.19 -47.12
C LEU A 558 10.62 -11.95 -47.54
N ARG A 559 11.39 -12.47 -46.57
CA ARG A 559 12.62 -13.24 -46.83
C ARG A 559 12.37 -14.56 -47.55
N SER A 560 11.24 -15.22 -47.25
CA SER A 560 10.88 -16.50 -47.89
C SER A 560 10.53 -16.37 -49.38
N GLY A 561 10.52 -15.16 -49.96
CA GLY A 561 10.33 -14.96 -51.40
C GLY A 561 8.93 -15.32 -51.93
N LYS A 562 8.01 -15.78 -51.08
CA LYS A 562 6.61 -16.09 -51.41
C LYS A 562 5.80 -14.89 -51.93
N LEU A 563 6.36 -13.67 -51.83
CA LEU A 563 5.77 -12.41 -52.30
C LEU A 563 6.28 -11.94 -53.68
N ARG A 564 7.16 -12.68 -54.37
CA ARG A 564 7.69 -12.26 -55.69
C ARG A 564 6.64 -12.20 -56.82
N GLN A 565 5.41 -12.67 -56.60
CA GLN A 565 4.31 -12.59 -57.56
C GLN A 565 3.28 -11.49 -57.29
N ILE A 566 3.43 -10.71 -56.22
CA ILE A 566 2.35 -9.82 -55.75
C ILE A 566 2.61 -8.38 -56.22
N SER A 567 1.60 -7.86 -56.93
CA SER A 567 1.49 -6.48 -57.43
C SER A 567 1.69 -5.44 -56.31
N GLU A 568 2.13 -4.23 -56.68
CA GLU A 568 2.40 -3.03 -55.85
C GLU A 568 1.22 -2.54 -54.96
N GLU A 569 0.09 -3.27 -54.91
CA GLU A 569 -1.18 -2.84 -54.31
C GLU A 569 -1.48 -3.45 -52.92
N THR A 570 -0.57 -4.20 -52.30
CA THR A 570 -0.84 -4.76 -50.96
C THR A 570 -0.84 -3.65 -49.88
N THR A 571 -1.89 -3.61 -49.06
CA THR A 571 -2.15 -2.52 -48.10
C THR A 571 -1.05 -2.33 -47.05
N VAL A 572 -0.34 -3.40 -46.67
CA VAL A 572 0.85 -3.34 -45.81
C VAL A 572 1.97 -2.49 -46.42
N TYR A 573 2.27 -2.65 -47.72
CA TYR A 573 3.34 -1.89 -48.38
C TYR A 573 3.00 -0.41 -48.56
N ALA A 574 1.74 -0.08 -48.85
CA ALA A 574 1.30 1.32 -48.92
C ALA A 574 1.42 2.05 -47.56
N SER A 575 1.44 1.30 -46.46
CA SER A 575 1.57 1.82 -45.11
C SER A 575 3.03 1.91 -44.60
N MET A 576 3.95 1.14 -45.18
CA MET A 576 5.39 1.16 -44.86
C MET A 576 6.11 2.09 -45.84
N SER A 577 6.66 3.20 -45.36
CA SER A 577 7.26 4.26 -46.19
C SER A 577 8.59 3.88 -46.89
N THR A 578 8.99 2.61 -46.89
CA THR A 578 10.31 2.11 -47.31
C THR A 578 10.22 0.94 -48.29
N LYS A 579 11.20 0.82 -49.19
CA LYS A 579 11.26 -0.27 -50.20
C LYS A 579 11.30 -1.66 -49.53
N PRO A 580 10.59 -2.67 -50.05
CA PRO A 580 10.42 -4.00 -49.41
C PRO A 580 11.75 -4.75 -49.20
N GLU A 581 12.70 -4.62 -50.12
CA GLU A 581 14.04 -5.24 -49.99
C GLU A 581 14.88 -4.61 -48.87
N ALA A 582 14.71 -3.30 -48.60
CA ALA A 582 15.38 -2.63 -47.49
C ALA A 582 14.78 -3.04 -46.13
N VAL A 583 13.47 -3.28 -46.07
CA VAL A 583 12.74 -3.72 -44.87
C VAL A 583 13.13 -5.14 -44.44
N ALA A 584 13.33 -6.06 -45.40
CA ALA A 584 13.73 -7.44 -45.14
C ALA A 584 15.14 -7.56 -44.51
N ASN A 585 16.02 -6.61 -44.81
CA ASN A 585 17.39 -6.54 -44.30
C ASN A 585 17.56 -5.59 -43.09
N GLN A 586 16.53 -4.83 -42.72
CA GLN A 586 16.59 -3.91 -41.59
C GLN A 586 16.56 -4.65 -40.25
N ARG A 587 17.52 -4.34 -39.35
CA ARG A 587 17.57 -4.87 -37.98
C ARG A 587 16.24 -4.61 -37.28
N GLN A 588 15.63 -5.66 -36.74
CA GLN A 588 14.33 -5.53 -36.08
C GLN A 588 14.46 -4.67 -34.82
N VAL A 589 13.66 -3.61 -34.78
CA VAL A 589 13.47 -2.80 -33.60
C VAL A 589 12.56 -3.57 -32.64
N GLN A 590 12.93 -3.56 -31.36
CA GLN A 590 12.15 -4.18 -30.30
C GLN A 590 11.42 -3.07 -29.54
N TYR A 591 10.18 -2.79 -29.97
CA TYR A 591 9.31 -1.83 -29.31
C TYR A 591 9.07 -2.24 -27.86
N PHE A 592 8.84 -3.53 -27.61
CA PHE A 592 8.62 -4.06 -26.27
C PHE A 592 9.74 -3.70 -25.29
N ILE A 593 11.01 -3.86 -25.67
CA ILE A 593 12.14 -3.50 -24.80
C ILE A 593 12.18 -1.99 -24.57
N THR A 594 11.92 -1.21 -25.60
CA THR A 594 11.88 0.26 -25.51
C THR A 594 10.81 0.72 -24.52
N VAL A 595 9.58 0.19 -24.61
CA VAL A 595 8.51 0.52 -23.67
C VAL A 595 8.78 -0.04 -22.28
N SER A 596 9.39 -1.23 -22.15
CA SER A 596 9.76 -1.81 -20.85
C SER A 596 10.75 -0.93 -20.09
N ILE A 597 11.78 -0.42 -20.77
CA ILE A 597 12.74 0.52 -20.18
C ILE A 597 12.03 1.83 -19.81
N ALA A 598 11.20 2.36 -20.70
CA ALA A 598 10.46 3.59 -20.45
C ALA A 598 9.49 3.46 -19.26
N TYR A 599 8.83 2.32 -19.10
CA TYR A 599 7.98 2.01 -17.95
C TYR A 599 8.79 1.95 -16.65
N ALA A 600 9.92 1.24 -16.65
CA ALA A 600 10.79 1.15 -15.48
C ALA A 600 11.32 2.53 -15.04
N LEU A 601 11.71 3.37 -16.00
CA LEU A 601 12.12 4.75 -15.75
C LEU A 601 10.97 5.62 -15.24
N GLY A 602 9.79 5.53 -15.86
CA GLY A 602 8.60 6.28 -15.45
C GLY A 602 8.15 5.93 -14.02
N LEU A 603 8.11 4.63 -13.68
CA LEU A 603 7.76 4.17 -12.34
C LEU A 603 8.83 4.58 -11.31
N GLY A 604 10.11 4.55 -11.71
CA GLY A 604 11.22 5.01 -10.89
C GLY A 604 11.13 6.51 -10.59
N MET A 605 10.77 7.33 -11.58
CA MET A 605 10.54 8.77 -11.40
C MET A 605 9.34 9.07 -10.50
N ALA A 606 8.23 8.34 -10.66
CA ALA A 606 7.08 8.47 -9.76
C ALA A 606 7.47 8.17 -8.30
N ASN A 607 8.21 7.08 -8.06
CA ASN A 607 8.71 6.73 -6.73
C ASN A 607 9.68 7.80 -6.19
N ALA A 608 10.60 8.31 -7.02
CA ALA A 608 11.49 9.39 -6.63
C ALA A 608 10.73 10.67 -6.25
N ALA A 609 9.69 11.04 -7.01
CA ALA A 609 8.85 12.20 -6.72
C ALA A 609 8.10 12.06 -5.39
N VAL A 610 7.57 10.87 -5.07
CA VAL A 610 6.92 10.61 -3.77
C VAL A 610 7.94 10.75 -2.64
N ASN A 611 9.14 10.19 -2.79
CA ASN A 611 10.18 10.26 -1.75
C ASN A 611 10.70 11.71 -1.54
N LEU A 612 10.77 12.52 -2.61
CA LEU A 612 11.21 13.92 -2.52
C LEU A 612 10.14 14.85 -1.94
N THR A 613 8.87 14.65 -2.31
CA THR A 613 7.76 15.54 -1.90
C THR A 613 7.13 15.13 -0.57
N GLY A 614 7.25 13.86 -0.17
CA GLY A 614 6.62 13.33 1.04
C GLY A 614 5.08 13.27 0.97
N VAL A 615 4.50 13.44 -0.23
CA VAL A 615 3.06 13.41 -0.51
C VAL A 615 2.81 12.42 -1.65
N GLY A 616 1.63 11.78 -1.65
CA GLY A 616 1.21 10.92 -2.75
C GLY A 616 1.20 11.68 -4.08
N GLN A 617 1.83 11.11 -5.11
CA GLN A 617 1.93 11.69 -6.45
C GLN A 617 1.13 10.83 -7.44
N PRO A 618 0.49 11.43 -8.45
CA PRO A 618 -0.14 10.68 -9.53
C PRO A 618 0.92 9.95 -10.35
N ALA A 619 0.94 8.61 -10.31
CA ALA A 619 1.97 7.81 -10.96
C ALA A 619 1.85 7.87 -12.49
N LEU A 620 0.62 7.94 -13.02
CA LEU A 620 0.38 8.01 -14.47
C LEU A 620 0.90 9.31 -15.08
N MET A 621 1.07 10.36 -14.28
CA MET A 621 1.70 11.62 -14.71
C MET A 621 3.13 11.40 -15.22
N TYR A 622 3.86 10.42 -14.67
CA TYR A 622 5.23 10.08 -15.06
C TYR A 622 5.25 8.92 -16.06
N LEU A 623 4.39 7.91 -15.85
CA LEU A 623 4.38 6.69 -16.68
C LEU A 623 3.92 6.94 -18.11
N VAL A 624 2.84 7.71 -18.30
CA VAL A 624 2.25 7.95 -19.62
C VAL A 624 3.20 8.68 -20.56
N PRO A 625 3.80 9.84 -20.20
CA PRO A 625 4.73 10.52 -21.11
C PRO A 625 5.98 9.69 -21.42
N CYS A 626 6.48 8.90 -20.47
CA CYS A 626 7.62 8.01 -20.72
C CYS A 626 7.27 6.89 -21.70
N THR A 627 6.21 6.13 -21.42
CA THR A 627 5.86 4.95 -22.20
C THR A 627 5.29 5.32 -23.58
N LEU A 628 4.32 6.23 -23.63
CA LEU A 628 3.68 6.69 -24.87
C LEU A 628 4.61 7.57 -25.70
N GLY A 629 5.39 8.44 -25.06
CA GLY A 629 6.37 9.27 -25.74
C GLY A 629 7.46 8.43 -26.40
N ALA A 630 8.01 7.45 -25.67
CA ALA A 630 9.03 6.56 -26.21
C ALA A 630 8.51 5.72 -27.39
N THR A 631 7.27 5.21 -27.35
CA THR A 631 6.70 4.45 -28.46
C THR A 631 6.50 5.32 -29.70
N ILE A 632 5.90 6.51 -29.56
CA ILE A 632 5.64 7.42 -30.69
C ILE A 632 6.96 7.88 -31.31
N VAL A 633 7.93 8.32 -30.49
CA VAL A 633 9.24 8.76 -30.99
C VAL A 633 9.94 7.62 -31.72
N ARG A 634 9.93 6.41 -31.15
CA ARG A 634 10.56 5.25 -31.78
C ARG A 634 9.88 4.87 -33.10
N ALA A 635 8.55 4.85 -33.13
CA ALA A 635 7.77 4.52 -34.32
C ALA A 635 7.93 5.57 -35.43
N TRP A 636 8.06 6.85 -35.05
CA TRP A 636 8.34 7.94 -35.97
C TRP A 636 9.73 7.82 -36.59
N ILE A 637 10.77 7.54 -35.79
CA ILE A 637 12.15 7.34 -36.29
C ILE A 637 12.23 6.19 -37.30
N ASN A 638 11.44 5.13 -37.10
CA ASN A 638 11.46 3.96 -37.99
C ASN A 638 10.50 4.07 -39.20
N ASN A 639 9.74 5.17 -39.33
CA ASN A 639 8.68 5.34 -40.33
C ASN A 639 7.58 4.26 -40.30
N GLU A 640 7.35 3.66 -39.13
CA GLU A 640 6.34 2.61 -38.91
C GLU A 640 5.10 3.14 -38.16
N LEU A 641 5.08 4.44 -37.82
CA LEU A 641 4.03 5.07 -37.01
C LEU A 641 2.63 4.90 -37.62
N ARG A 642 2.48 5.04 -38.95
CA ARG A 642 1.16 4.94 -39.60
C ARG A 642 0.60 3.52 -39.47
N LEU A 643 1.45 2.51 -39.67
CA LEU A 643 1.12 1.10 -39.52
C LEU A 643 0.77 0.77 -38.06
N PHE A 644 1.54 1.27 -37.10
CA PHE A 644 1.29 1.03 -35.67
C PHE A 644 0.03 1.77 -35.16
N TRP A 645 -0.30 2.90 -35.77
CA TRP A 645 -1.49 3.70 -35.47
C TRP A 645 -2.79 3.04 -35.93
N SER A 646 -2.75 2.34 -37.06
CA SER A 646 -3.85 1.54 -37.59
C SER A 646 -3.94 0.14 -36.96
N ASP A 647 -5.05 -0.54 -37.19
CA ASP A 647 -5.25 -1.92 -36.78
C ASP A 647 -4.44 -2.88 -37.66
N PHE A 648 -3.23 -3.23 -37.20
CA PHE A 648 -2.29 -4.05 -37.95
C PHE A 648 -2.67 -5.55 -37.96
N GLY A 649 -3.51 -6.02 -37.03
CA GLY A 649 -3.93 -7.42 -36.98
C GLY A 649 -4.77 -7.79 -38.19
N ASN A 650 -5.83 -7.02 -38.42
CA ASN A 650 -6.77 -7.24 -39.52
C ASN A 650 -6.14 -7.05 -40.92
N VAL A 651 -5.11 -6.21 -41.02
CA VAL A 651 -4.43 -5.91 -42.28
C VAL A 651 -3.68 -7.13 -42.83
N MET A 652 -2.97 -7.89 -41.99
CA MET A 652 -2.23 -9.06 -42.49
C MET A 652 -3.14 -10.27 -42.74
N ASP A 653 -4.18 -10.49 -41.94
CA ASP A 653 -5.12 -11.59 -42.19
C ASP A 653 -5.83 -11.40 -43.55
N ALA A 654 -6.24 -10.17 -43.87
CA ALA A 654 -6.80 -9.83 -45.18
C ALA A 654 -5.79 -10.04 -46.32
N ASP A 655 -4.54 -9.61 -46.15
CA ASP A 655 -3.51 -9.78 -47.16
C ASP A 655 -3.17 -11.27 -47.37
N VAL A 656 -3.02 -12.06 -46.29
CA VAL A 656 -2.75 -13.51 -46.36
C VAL A 656 -3.91 -14.28 -46.98
N GLU A 657 -5.16 -13.93 -46.65
CA GLU A 657 -6.35 -14.52 -47.27
C GLU A 657 -6.39 -14.22 -48.78
N ASN A 658 -6.01 -13.01 -49.19
CA ASN A 658 -5.92 -12.65 -50.60
C ASN A 658 -4.80 -13.44 -51.31
N VAL A 659 -3.62 -13.58 -50.70
CA VAL A 659 -2.52 -14.39 -51.28
C VAL A 659 -2.90 -15.86 -51.42
N THR A 660 -3.54 -16.45 -50.40
CA THR A 660 -3.96 -17.86 -50.44
C THR A 660 -5.05 -18.10 -51.48
N ARG A 661 -5.99 -17.16 -51.64
CA ARG A 661 -6.94 -17.17 -52.76
C ARG A 661 -6.24 -17.11 -54.12
N GLU A 662 -5.33 -16.17 -54.36
CA GLU A 662 -4.64 -16.09 -55.67
C GLU A 662 -3.81 -17.34 -55.99
N SER A 663 -3.15 -17.94 -54.99
CA SER A 663 -2.38 -19.18 -55.17
C SER A 663 -3.24 -20.41 -55.46
N SER A 664 -4.51 -20.42 -55.03
CA SER A 664 -5.44 -21.53 -55.28
C SER A 664 -6.18 -21.42 -56.63
N PHE A 665 -6.12 -20.25 -57.27
CA PHE A 665 -6.71 -20.00 -58.60
C PHE A 665 -5.70 -20.08 -59.76
N SER A 666 -4.43 -20.42 -59.48
CA SER A 666 -3.40 -20.64 -60.49
C SER A 666 -3.40 -22.12 -60.91
N PRO A 667 -3.75 -22.47 -62.17
CA PRO A 667 -3.79 -23.86 -62.64
C PRO A 667 -2.41 -24.53 -62.78
#